data_AF-B9BQT2-F1
#
_entry.id   AF-B9BQT2-F1
#
_cell.length_a   1.000
_cell.length_b   1.000
_cell.length_c   1.000
_cell.angle_alpha   90.00
_cell.angle_beta   90.00
_cell.angle_gamma   90.00
#
_symmetry.space_group_name_H-M   'P 1'
#
loop_
_entity.id
_entity.type
_entity.pdbx_description
1 polymer ?
#
loop_
_entity_poly.entity_id
_entity_poly.type
_entity_poly.pdbx_seq_one_letter_code
_entity_poly.pdbx_strand_id
1 'polypeptide(L)'
;MTHFIDFEADELSGDEWSASFDLIVVGGGAAGLTIIRELSGIGLKILLLESGDVEESAEHEALNDVDVDGSLEDAALQRSRHASHAFQLKYWRAQTQKFGVRCRVLGGSTAGWAGKVAPFDPLDFAAREWIPDLGWPIADTDIAPYVERAARRLDVGPIVGGQAFWHAAKLREPAEMARMRHVSSFFWQLARSHRNLTDVMRFGPDFRSESHPGVTVVLNATACAIHADAAGVTGVEIVSSLSGKRRRVLASRHVVLAAGAIENARLLLMSRDADGRALGNAHDVVGRYLTDHPCMSIGTFSPDSQASAAALLGFFSLQRDYRAFMYSHGLALRPEVQQQRRLPNMAAYANARISDDDPVVALKRLAKRQSKRPLADLMLVLQRSGVVVSFVGRRIVGSSILPRRLRRLIVDTVIRLDANFVARDYVAKGTGRKIEKVTLDVICEQPPLRDNRVTLSSRCDRLGLPVAHVTWEPGGLMKEAVATFARLLESDLREAGIRGFELRRDISAGDVSGIALHDMAHTAGTTRMGRDPATSVVDANCRVHDVDGLYVAGASVFPTSGHANPTMVIMALAIRLADHLKSRLVERRIAALKPPVAADDARPLVLVTGATGNLGADVVDQLIRHGYRVRGQFHRKVPSDSRVEWVAVDFSDANLADAALDRLVDGVAAVVHLAGGLPGTPHLETINVANLKRLADACVRNGVGYFGHASSMVVYGSPCRRLVDETAPLLDVSRPIERQYFESPQMREYARSKRVGEDVLSRYAERMHVDLYRIALAQQPGYLEASLQWNRTKRLFALYRNSHYISPRNVARAIVHLLRRSLDRGARSGIEAFNIADTASPTYEEVYRRAGRKPLVHVPLLADVVKSVAVGKRVAKRFPMGFYRLDDRKLRSTGFMLDRDS
;
A
#
# COMPACT_ATOMS: atom_id res chain seq x y z
N MET A 1 17.64 4.03 -4.29
CA MET A 1 16.55 4.89 -4.78
C MET A 1 15.81 4.12 -5.87
N THR A 2 14.63 4.58 -6.31
CA THR A 2 14.00 4.05 -7.52
C THR A 2 14.78 4.56 -8.73
N HIS A 3 15.09 3.69 -9.68
CA HIS A 3 15.78 4.07 -10.91
C HIS A 3 14.75 4.24 -12.03
N PHE A 4 14.65 5.43 -12.62
CA PHE A 4 13.77 5.70 -13.76
C PHE A 4 14.61 5.78 -15.02
N ILE A 5 14.11 5.20 -16.11
CA ILE A 5 14.81 5.07 -17.38
C ILE A 5 13.81 5.40 -18.48
N ASP A 6 14.20 6.28 -19.38
CA ASP A 6 13.46 6.50 -20.62
C ASP A 6 13.98 5.56 -21.72
N PHE A 7 13.14 4.63 -22.19
CA PHE A 7 13.54 3.68 -23.21
C PHE A 7 13.74 4.31 -24.61
N GLU A 8 13.16 5.49 -24.86
CA GLU A 8 13.42 6.23 -26.10
C GLU A 8 14.86 6.79 -26.14
N ALA A 9 15.36 7.24 -24.99
CA ALA A 9 16.64 7.93 -24.84
C ALA A 9 17.87 7.00 -24.73
N ASP A 10 17.67 5.69 -24.52
CA ASP A 10 18.74 4.65 -24.41
C ASP A 10 19.81 4.99 -23.37
N GLU A 11 19.34 5.32 -22.17
CA GLU A 11 20.17 5.80 -21.06
C GLU A 11 21.00 4.70 -20.37
N LEU A 12 20.90 3.44 -20.81
CA LEU A 12 21.60 2.29 -20.23
C LEU A 12 22.56 1.64 -21.22
N SER A 13 23.67 1.12 -20.70
CA SER A 13 24.63 0.30 -21.46
C SER A 13 24.09 -1.11 -21.78
N GLY A 14 24.64 -1.78 -22.81
CA GLY A 14 24.19 -3.12 -23.23
C GLY A 14 24.24 -4.19 -22.13
N ASP A 15 25.22 -4.11 -21.22
CA ASP A 15 25.38 -5.05 -20.12
C ASP A 15 24.32 -4.85 -19.01
N GLU A 16 23.84 -3.63 -18.79
CA GLU A 16 22.79 -3.35 -17.79
C GLU A 16 21.42 -3.91 -18.22
N TRP A 17 21.15 -3.96 -19.52
CA TRP A 17 19.94 -4.60 -20.07
C TRP A 17 19.98 -6.14 -19.98
N SER A 18 21.17 -6.74 -19.88
CA SER A 18 21.35 -8.20 -19.83
C SER A 18 21.08 -8.81 -18.45
N ALA A 19 20.88 -7.98 -17.41
CA ALA A 19 20.65 -8.44 -16.06
C ALA A 19 19.30 -9.16 -15.93
N SER A 20 19.29 -10.37 -15.36
CA SER A 20 18.06 -11.05 -14.98
C SER A 20 17.39 -10.33 -13.80
N PHE A 21 16.08 -10.13 -13.91
CA PHE A 21 15.25 -9.59 -12.84
C PHE A 21 14.57 -10.70 -12.06
N ASP A 22 14.39 -10.52 -10.74
CA ASP A 22 13.64 -11.48 -9.92
C ASP A 22 12.15 -11.46 -10.32
N LEU A 23 11.64 -10.28 -10.70
CA LEU A 23 10.25 -10.05 -11.16
C LEU A 23 10.20 -8.92 -12.21
N ILE A 24 9.44 -9.14 -13.29
CA ILE A 24 9.01 -8.08 -14.21
C ILE A 24 7.50 -7.82 -14.03
N VAL A 25 7.10 -6.56 -13.87
CA VAL A 25 5.70 -6.12 -13.83
C VAL A 25 5.45 -5.28 -15.08
N VAL A 26 4.47 -5.69 -15.90
CA VAL A 26 4.09 -5.00 -17.14
C VAL A 26 2.85 -4.14 -16.87
N GLY A 27 3.01 -2.82 -16.83
CA GLY A 27 1.95 -1.84 -16.58
C GLY A 27 2.09 -1.14 -15.22
N GLY A 28 2.35 0.17 -15.27
CA GLY A 28 2.47 1.07 -14.13
C GLY A 28 1.13 1.60 -13.61
N GLY A 29 0.05 0.82 -13.73
CA GLY A 29 -1.28 1.18 -13.24
C GLY A 29 -1.49 0.93 -11.73
N ALA A 30 -2.75 1.01 -11.28
CA ALA A 30 -3.11 0.80 -9.88
C ALA A 30 -2.63 -0.56 -9.32
N ALA A 31 -2.79 -1.64 -10.09
CA ALA A 31 -2.39 -2.98 -9.68
C ALA A 31 -0.85 -3.12 -9.64
N GLY A 32 -0.17 -2.78 -10.74
CA GLY A 32 1.29 -2.89 -10.84
C GLY A 32 2.02 -2.07 -9.79
N LEU A 33 1.69 -0.78 -9.63
CA LEU A 33 2.32 0.07 -8.61
C LEU A 33 2.03 -0.41 -7.18
N THR A 34 0.89 -1.07 -6.95
CA THR A 34 0.58 -1.66 -5.64
C THR A 34 1.47 -2.87 -5.36
N ILE A 35 1.65 -3.76 -6.33
CA ILE A 35 2.56 -4.91 -6.22
C ILE A 35 3.99 -4.45 -5.93
N ILE A 36 4.47 -3.45 -6.67
CA ILE A 36 5.80 -2.87 -6.45
C ILE A 36 5.94 -2.33 -5.02
N ARG A 37 4.94 -1.61 -4.50
CA ARG A 37 4.98 -1.07 -3.13
C ARG A 37 5.01 -2.15 -2.04
N GLU A 38 4.35 -3.28 -2.26
CA GLU A 38 4.40 -4.41 -1.31
C GLU A 38 5.73 -5.16 -1.34
N LEU A 39 6.37 -5.23 -2.52
CA LEU A 39 7.62 -5.97 -2.70
C LEU A 39 8.89 -5.11 -2.62
N SER A 40 8.76 -3.78 -2.67
CA SER A 40 9.92 -2.89 -2.67
C SER A 40 10.67 -2.90 -1.34
N GLY A 41 12.00 -2.69 -1.41
CA GLY A 41 12.84 -2.56 -0.23
C GLY A 41 13.15 -3.88 0.49
N ILE A 42 12.60 -5.00 0.01
CA ILE A 42 12.91 -6.33 0.55
C ILE A 42 14.14 -6.96 -0.11
N GLY A 43 14.88 -6.26 -0.98
CA GLY A 43 16.13 -6.78 -1.57
C GLY A 43 15.97 -7.57 -2.87
N LEU A 44 14.76 -7.62 -3.44
CA LEU A 44 14.51 -8.13 -4.79
C LEU A 44 14.88 -7.09 -5.86
N LYS A 45 15.31 -7.56 -7.03
CA LYS A 45 15.49 -6.79 -8.26
C LYS A 45 14.21 -6.84 -9.08
N ILE A 46 13.45 -5.75 -9.09
CA ILE A 46 12.14 -5.68 -9.74
C ILE A 46 12.18 -4.66 -10.87
N LEU A 47 11.66 -5.06 -12.04
CA LEU A 47 11.47 -4.18 -13.18
C LEU A 47 9.99 -3.84 -13.34
N LEU A 48 9.67 -2.56 -13.50
CA LEU A 48 8.36 -2.08 -13.92
C LEU A 48 8.48 -1.53 -15.34
N LEU A 49 7.66 -2.04 -16.25
CA LEU A 49 7.57 -1.58 -17.63
C LEU A 49 6.28 -0.75 -17.80
N GLU A 50 6.40 0.47 -18.30
CA GLU A 50 5.26 1.35 -18.60
C GLU A 50 5.35 1.84 -20.04
N SER A 51 4.25 1.72 -20.77
CA SER A 51 4.15 2.13 -22.18
C SER A 51 4.12 3.65 -22.31
N GLY A 52 3.60 4.35 -21.31
CA GLY A 52 3.61 5.82 -21.25
C GLY A 52 4.83 6.43 -20.57
N ASP A 53 4.80 7.76 -20.50
CA ASP A 53 5.71 8.58 -19.71
C ASP A 53 5.11 8.91 -18.31
N VAL A 54 5.73 9.81 -17.55
CA VAL A 54 5.21 10.34 -16.29
C VAL A 54 4.09 11.37 -16.46
N GLU A 55 3.94 11.93 -17.66
CA GLU A 55 2.88 12.86 -18.05
C GLU A 55 2.09 12.31 -19.24
N GLU A 56 0.80 12.62 -19.30
CA GLU A 56 -0.06 12.21 -20.42
C GLU A 56 0.35 12.96 -21.70
N SER A 57 0.36 12.25 -22.84
CA SER A 57 0.58 12.84 -24.16
C SER A 57 -0.36 12.20 -25.20
N ALA A 58 -0.66 12.93 -26.27
CA ALA A 58 -1.55 12.44 -27.32
C ALA A 58 -0.97 11.23 -28.08
N GLU A 59 0.35 11.18 -28.22
CA GLU A 59 1.10 10.13 -28.94
C GLU A 59 1.09 8.79 -28.20
N HIS A 60 1.12 8.82 -26.86
CA HIS A 60 0.92 7.64 -26.02
C HIS A 60 -0.54 7.21 -26.02
N GLU A 61 -1.47 8.15 -25.86
CA GLU A 61 -2.91 7.86 -25.86
C GLU A 61 -3.41 7.29 -27.20
N ALA A 62 -2.73 7.58 -28.31
CA ALA A 62 -3.02 6.95 -29.60
C ALA A 62 -2.84 5.42 -29.60
N LEU A 63 -2.00 4.86 -28.71
CA LEU A 63 -1.84 3.41 -28.55
C LEU A 63 -2.99 2.75 -27.76
N ASN A 64 -3.92 3.54 -27.21
CA ASN A 64 -5.18 3.03 -26.63
C ASN A 64 -6.28 2.86 -27.68
N ASP A 65 -5.96 3.00 -28.96
CA ASP A 65 -6.91 2.77 -30.03
C ASP A 65 -7.49 1.35 -29.99
N VAL A 66 -8.77 1.22 -30.33
CA VAL A 66 -9.48 -0.06 -30.40
C VAL A 66 -10.31 -0.13 -31.66
N ASP A 67 -10.36 -1.32 -32.23
CA ASP A 67 -11.34 -1.69 -33.23
C ASP A 67 -12.59 -2.22 -32.52
N VAL A 68 -13.78 -1.96 -33.05
CA VAL A 68 -15.05 -2.35 -32.42
C VAL A 68 -16.06 -2.77 -33.48
N ASP A 69 -17.05 -3.55 -33.07
CA ASP A 69 -18.21 -3.94 -33.88
C ASP A 69 -19.52 -3.80 -33.09
N GLY A 70 -20.65 -4.12 -33.73
CA GLY A 70 -21.96 -4.23 -33.08
C GLY A 70 -22.47 -2.90 -32.49
N SER A 71 -23.05 -2.94 -31.29
CA SER A 71 -23.63 -1.75 -30.64
C SER A 71 -22.63 -0.64 -30.37
N LEU A 72 -21.32 -0.94 -30.31
CA LEU A 72 -20.29 0.07 -30.10
C LEU A 72 -20.15 1.03 -31.29
N GLU A 73 -20.66 0.68 -32.46
CA GLU A 73 -20.73 1.59 -33.62
C GLU A 73 -21.95 2.53 -33.57
N ASP A 74 -22.91 2.28 -32.68
CA ASP A 74 -24.13 3.08 -32.58
C ASP A 74 -23.83 4.53 -32.18
N ALA A 75 -24.31 5.47 -33.00
CA ALA A 75 -24.03 6.88 -32.81
C ALA A 75 -24.70 7.47 -31.55
N ALA A 76 -25.84 6.93 -31.10
CA ALA A 76 -26.50 7.38 -29.88
C ALA A 76 -25.72 6.91 -28.64
N LEU A 77 -25.24 5.67 -28.64
CA LEU A 77 -24.37 5.14 -27.60
C LEU A 77 -23.08 5.97 -27.49
N GLN A 78 -22.39 6.21 -28.61
CA GLN A 78 -21.14 7.00 -28.60
C GLN A 78 -21.36 8.45 -28.16
N ARG A 79 -22.50 9.07 -28.48
CA ARG A 79 -22.87 10.40 -27.93
C ARG A 79 -23.05 10.36 -26.41
N SER A 80 -23.72 9.32 -25.89
CA SER A 80 -23.89 9.13 -24.45
C SER A 80 -22.54 8.95 -23.74
N ARG A 81 -21.67 8.09 -24.28
CA ARG A 81 -20.30 7.90 -23.79
C ARG A 81 -19.52 9.20 -23.75
N HIS A 82 -19.53 9.96 -24.84
CA HIS A 82 -18.83 11.23 -24.91
C HIS A 82 -19.34 12.21 -23.84
N ALA A 83 -20.66 12.28 -23.63
CA ALA A 83 -21.24 13.14 -22.59
C ALA A 83 -20.80 12.72 -21.17
N SER A 84 -20.52 11.43 -20.93
CA SER A 84 -20.06 10.93 -19.63
C SER A 84 -18.55 11.04 -19.40
N HIS A 85 -17.74 10.87 -20.46
CA HIS A 85 -16.28 10.72 -20.35
C HIS A 85 -15.45 11.94 -20.79
N ALA A 86 -15.99 12.86 -21.61
CA ALA A 86 -15.20 13.92 -22.24
C ALA A 86 -14.43 14.84 -21.27
N PHE A 87 -14.85 14.92 -20.02
CA PHE A 87 -14.24 15.80 -19.01
C PHE A 87 -13.21 15.11 -18.12
N GLN A 88 -13.06 13.78 -18.25
CA GLN A 88 -12.27 12.96 -17.33
C GLN A 88 -10.76 13.07 -17.60
N LEU A 89 -10.37 13.28 -18.86
CA LEU A 89 -8.99 13.21 -19.32
C LEU A 89 -8.61 14.34 -20.28
N LYS A 90 -7.33 14.69 -20.30
CA LYS A 90 -6.81 15.82 -21.10
C LYS A 90 -6.70 15.48 -22.59
N TYR A 91 -6.34 14.24 -22.92
CA TYR A 91 -6.04 13.80 -24.29
C TYR A 91 -6.94 12.67 -24.80
N TRP A 92 -7.97 12.30 -24.04
CA TRP A 92 -8.93 11.27 -24.46
C TRP A 92 -9.75 11.73 -25.67
N ARG A 93 -9.99 10.81 -26.60
CA ARG A 93 -10.80 11.01 -27.80
C ARG A 93 -11.75 9.83 -27.98
N ALA A 94 -13.05 10.11 -28.15
CA ALA A 94 -14.06 9.08 -28.38
C ALA A 94 -13.79 8.26 -29.66
N GLN A 95 -13.11 8.86 -30.65
CA GLN A 95 -12.82 8.23 -31.93
C GLN A 95 -11.73 7.15 -31.83
N THR A 96 -10.79 7.29 -30.89
CA THR A 96 -9.72 6.29 -30.66
C THR A 96 -10.15 5.28 -29.60
N GLN A 97 -10.77 5.73 -28.52
CA GLN A 97 -11.24 4.86 -27.43
C GLN A 97 -12.76 4.69 -27.51
N LYS A 98 -13.22 3.98 -28.54
CA LYS A 98 -14.66 3.68 -28.77
C LYS A 98 -15.29 2.80 -27.69
N PHE A 99 -14.47 2.12 -26.89
CA PHE A 99 -14.89 1.39 -25.70
C PHE A 99 -13.83 1.49 -24.58
N GLY A 100 -14.30 1.57 -23.33
CA GLY A 100 -13.47 1.86 -22.17
C GLY A 100 -12.86 3.26 -22.18
N VAL A 101 -12.23 3.62 -21.07
CA VAL A 101 -11.36 4.80 -20.93
C VAL A 101 -10.10 4.38 -20.20
N ARG A 102 -8.97 4.54 -20.87
CA ARG A 102 -7.65 4.10 -20.42
C ARG A 102 -6.65 5.24 -20.57
N CYS A 103 -5.60 5.20 -19.75
CA CYS A 103 -4.49 6.13 -19.83
C CYS A 103 -3.18 5.37 -19.95
N ARG A 104 -2.32 5.78 -20.88
CA ARG A 104 -0.94 5.30 -21.01
C ARG A 104 0.01 6.33 -20.40
N VAL A 105 0.17 6.22 -19.09
CA VAL A 105 0.99 7.09 -18.25
C VAL A 105 1.30 6.33 -16.96
N LEU A 106 2.42 6.61 -16.31
CA LEU A 106 2.69 6.08 -14.97
C LEU A 106 1.54 6.46 -14.02
N GLY A 107 0.87 5.44 -13.47
CA GLY A 107 -0.38 5.56 -12.70
C GLY A 107 -1.61 4.99 -13.40
N GLY A 108 -1.54 4.76 -14.72
CA GLY A 108 -2.61 4.25 -15.56
C GLY A 108 -3.90 5.07 -15.45
N SER A 109 -5.06 4.42 -15.56
CA SER A 109 -6.38 5.06 -15.48
C SER A 109 -6.67 5.83 -14.17
N THR A 110 -5.83 5.71 -13.13
CA THR A 110 -5.93 6.56 -11.93
C THR A 110 -5.54 8.02 -12.20
N ALA A 111 -4.96 8.33 -13.37
CA ALA A 111 -4.78 9.69 -13.85
C ALA A 111 -6.12 10.41 -14.06
N GLY A 112 -7.13 9.71 -14.59
CA GLY A 112 -8.44 10.27 -14.94
C GLY A 112 -9.61 9.93 -14.01
N TRP A 113 -9.47 8.94 -13.12
CA TRP A 113 -10.58 8.51 -12.26
C TRP A 113 -11.07 9.59 -11.27
N ALA A 114 -12.27 9.39 -10.72
CA ALA A 114 -12.87 10.27 -9.71
C ALA A 114 -12.40 10.02 -8.27
N GLY A 115 -11.56 9.00 -8.03
CA GLY A 115 -11.12 8.57 -6.70
C GLY A 115 -12.20 7.89 -5.84
N LYS A 116 -13.35 7.56 -6.42
CA LYS A 116 -14.46 6.86 -5.76
C LYS A 116 -14.15 5.37 -5.62
N VAL A 117 -14.24 4.84 -4.42
CA VAL A 117 -13.91 3.45 -4.09
C VAL A 117 -14.89 2.87 -3.08
N ALA A 118 -15.16 1.57 -3.17
CA ALA A 118 -15.90 0.80 -2.19
C ALA A 118 -15.48 -0.68 -2.26
N PRO A 119 -15.64 -1.47 -1.18
CA PRO A 119 -15.50 -2.92 -1.27
C PRO A 119 -16.65 -3.53 -2.11
N PHE A 120 -16.49 -4.79 -2.50
CA PHE A 120 -17.59 -5.61 -3.01
C PHE A 120 -18.41 -6.18 -1.86
N ASP A 121 -19.67 -6.53 -2.13
CA ASP A 121 -20.54 -7.21 -1.19
C ASP A 121 -20.19 -8.71 -1.13
N PRO A 122 -20.45 -9.41 -0.01
CA PRO A 122 -20.22 -10.86 0.06
C PRO A 122 -20.93 -11.65 -1.05
N LEU A 123 -22.11 -11.20 -1.49
CA LEU A 123 -22.86 -11.83 -2.58
C LEU A 123 -22.16 -11.72 -3.95
N ASP A 124 -21.30 -10.70 -4.15
CA ASP A 124 -20.53 -10.55 -5.40
C ASP A 124 -19.50 -11.68 -5.57
N PHE A 125 -19.02 -12.27 -4.46
CA PHE A 125 -18.09 -13.40 -4.45
C PHE A 125 -18.79 -14.76 -4.61
N ALA A 126 -20.07 -14.83 -4.26
CA ALA A 126 -20.83 -16.07 -4.25
C ALA A 126 -21.23 -16.53 -5.66
N ALA A 127 -21.38 -17.84 -5.82
CA ALA A 127 -22.03 -18.41 -7.00
C ALA A 127 -23.53 -18.07 -6.96
N ARG A 128 -24.06 -17.51 -8.06
CA ARG A 128 -25.47 -17.11 -8.20
C ARG A 128 -26.08 -17.88 -9.37
N GLU A 129 -27.08 -18.71 -9.11
CA GLU A 129 -27.73 -19.58 -10.11
C GLU A 129 -28.23 -18.82 -11.35
N TRP A 130 -28.69 -17.57 -11.17
CA TRP A 130 -29.24 -16.76 -12.25
C TRP A 130 -28.20 -15.98 -13.05
N ILE A 131 -26.91 -16.11 -12.71
CA ILE A 131 -25.81 -15.49 -13.45
C ILE A 131 -24.89 -16.63 -13.95
N PRO A 132 -24.84 -16.90 -15.27
CA PRO A 132 -24.18 -18.09 -15.84
C PRO A 132 -22.68 -18.19 -15.56
N ASP A 133 -22.15 -19.41 -15.50
CA ASP A 133 -20.71 -19.74 -15.47
C ASP A 133 -19.90 -19.12 -14.32
N LEU A 134 -20.39 -19.23 -13.07
CA LEU A 134 -19.88 -18.39 -11.96
C LEU A 134 -19.52 -19.03 -10.62
N GLY A 135 -18.47 -18.41 -10.06
CA GLY A 135 -18.06 -18.41 -8.66
C GLY A 135 -16.65 -17.85 -8.57
N TRP A 136 -16.40 -16.92 -7.63
CA TRP A 136 -15.01 -16.59 -7.32
C TRP A 136 -14.33 -17.84 -6.75
N PRO A 137 -13.08 -18.17 -7.13
CA PRO A 137 -12.36 -19.29 -6.54
C PRO A 137 -11.93 -19.02 -5.08
N ILE A 138 -12.29 -17.85 -4.54
CA ILE A 138 -11.94 -17.29 -3.24
C ILE A 138 -13.20 -16.67 -2.61
N ALA A 139 -13.30 -16.72 -1.29
CA ALA A 139 -14.40 -16.11 -0.55
C ALA A 139 -14.12 -14.64 -0.18
N ASP A 140 -15.16 -13.93 0.26
CA ASP A 140 -15.04 -12.57 0.80
C ASP A 140 -14.12 -12.53 2.03
N THR A 141 -14.17 -13.56 2.87
CA THR A 141 -13.30 -13.72 4.03
C THR A 141 -11.82 -13.84 3.66
N ASP A 142 -11.51 -14.44 2.51
CA ASP A 142 -10.12 -14.61 2.04
C ASP A 142 -9.52 -13.28 1.57
N ILE A 143 -10.35 -12.34 1.10
CA ILE A 143 -9.91 -11.04 0.58
C ILE A 143 -9.98 -9.92 1.62
N ALA A 144 -10.82 -10.05 2.64
CA ALA A 144 -11.07 -9.00 3.65
C ALA A 144 -9.81 -8.38 4.28
N PRO A 145 -8.79 -9.16 4.71
CA PRO A 145 -7.55 -8.58 5.27
C PRO A 145 -6.80 -7.69 4.27
N TYR A 146 -6.89 -8.01 2.98
CA TYR A 146 -6.27 -7.26 1.89
C TYR A 146 -7.08 -6.03 1.52
N VAL A 147 -8.41 -6.07 1.63
CA VAL A 147 -9.28 -4.88 1.51
C VAL A 147 -8.92 -3.85 2.57
N GLU A 148 -8.70 -4.27 3.82
CA GLU A 148 -8.26 -3.34 4.88
C GLU A 148 -6.88 -2.71 4.60
N ARG A 149 -5.93 -3.49 4.07
CA ARG A 149 -4.62 -2.99 3.64
C ARG A 149 -4.75 -1.99 2.48
N ALA A 150 -5.60 -2.30 1.51
CA ALA A 150 -5.89 -1.42 0.38
C ALA A 150 -6.54 -0.10 0.86
N ALA A 151 -7.50 -0.17 1.79
CA ALA A 151 -8.15 0.99 2.38
C ALA A 151 -7.13 1.94 3.06
N ARG A 152 -6.18 1.39 3.82
CA ARG A 152 -5.09 2.18 4.42
C ARG A 152 -4.20 2.85 3.37
N ARG A 153 -3.89 2.15 2.27
CA ARG A 153 -3.09 2.71 1.15
C ARG A 153 -3.83 3.83 0.41
N LEU A 154 -5.13 3.66 0.18
CA LEU A 154 -6.03 4.62 -0.47
C LEU A 154 -6.39 5.82 0.40
N ASP A 155 -5.97 5.82 1.66
CA ASP A 155 -6.26 6.89 2.62
C ASP A 155 -7.77 7.10 2.89
N VAL A 156 -8.54 6.01 2.85
CA VAL A 156 -9.97 6.03 3.13
C VAL A 156 -10.27 5.64 4.60
N GLY A 157 -11.48 5.92 5.04
CA GLY A 157 -11.94 5.66 6.40
C GLY A 157 -12.26 4.18 6.64
N PRO A 158 -12.77 3.85 7.84
CA PRO A 158 -13.29 2.52 8.14
C PRO A 158 -14.25 2.04 7.07
N ILE A 159 -14.15 0.77 6.69
CA ILE A 159 -15.10 0.12 5.79
C ILE A 159 -16.37 -0.18 6.57
N VAL A 160 -17.33 0.76 6.52
CA VAL A 160 -18.64 0.65 7.16
C VAL A 160 -19.71 1.06 6.16
N GLY A 161 -20.78 0.27 6.06
CA GLY A 161 -21.89 0.48 5.14
C GLY A 161 -23.25 0.34 5.82
N GLY A 162 -24.34 0.62 5.09
CA GLY A 162 -25.70 0.49 5.59
C GLY A 162 -25.95 1.21 6.91
N GLN A 163 -26.70 0.55 7.80
CA GLN A 163 -27.06 1.11 9.10
C GLN A 163 -25.85 1.37 10.01
N ALA A 164 -24.80 0.55 9.89
CA ALA A 164 -23.59 0.67 10.70
C ALA A 164 -22.84 1.99 10.45
N PHE A 165 -22.94 2.55 9.25
CA PHE A 165 -22.37 3.87 8.93
C PHE A 165 -22.98 4.96 9.82
N TRP A 166 -24.31 5.04 9.91
CA TRP A 166 -25.00 6.10 10.66
C TRP A 166 -24.57 6.10 12.15
N HIS A 167 -24.54 4.91 12.76
CA HIS A 167 -24.06 4.74 14.12
C HIS A 167 -22.58 5.18 14.28
N ALA A 168 -21.70 4.74 13.38
CA ALA A 168 -20.29 5.10 13.42
C ALA A 168 -20.04 6.60 13.18
N ALA A 169 -20.85 7.25 12.35
CA ALA A 169 -20.84 8.68 12.11
C ALA A 169 -21.50 9.50 13.24
N LYS A 170 -22.14 8.84 14.21
CA LYS A 170 -22.96 9.46 15.27
C LYS A 170 -24.10 10.32 14.71
N LEU A 171 -24.67 9.85 13.60
CA LEU A 171 -25.82 10.45 12.95
C LEU A 171 -27.02 9.52 13.09
N ARG A 172 -28.23 10.10 13.14
CA ARG A 172 -29.46 9.32 13.04
C ARG A 172 -29.71 9.01 11.57
N GLU A 173 -29.99 7.75 11.27
CA GLU A 173 -30.46 7.35 9.94
C GLU A 173 -31.75 8.12 9.58
N PRO A 174 -31.83 8.74 8.39
CA PRO A 174 -33.05 9.38 7.93
C PRO A 174 -34.22 8.39 7.89
N ALA A 175 -35.38 8.77 8.42
CA ALA A 175 -36.53 7.89 8.53
C ALA A 175 -37.03 7.42 7.16
N GLU A 176 -36.83 8.23 6.13
CA GLU A 176 -37.10 7.92 4.73
C GLU A 176 -36.26 6.72 4.26
N MET A 177 -34.95 6.72 4.56
CA MET A 177 -34.03 5.64 4.16
C MET A 177 -34.38 4.32 4.87
N ALA A 178 -34.71 4.40 6.16
CA ALA A 178 -35.09 3.24 6.96
C ALA A 178 -36.39 2.56 6.47
N ARG A 179 -37.25 3.27 5.72
CA ARG A 179 -38.51 2.73 5.17
C ARG A 179 -38.34 1.99 3.83
N MET A 180 -37.18 2.13 3.17
CA MET A 180 -36.95 1.52 1.85
C MET A 180 -36.90 -0.01 1.95
N ARG A 181 -37.71 -0.67 1.13
CA ARG A 181 -37.90 -2.13 1.17
C ARG A 181 -37.00 -2.87 0.19
N HIS A 182 -36.73 -2.26 -0.96
CA HIS A 182 -36.03 -2.91 -2.06
C HIS A 182 -34.55 -2.54 -2.10
N VAL A 183 -34.23 -1.28 -1.79
CA VAL A 183 -32.86 -0.78 -1.71
C VAL A 183 -32.44 -0.46 -0.27
N SER A 184 -31.15 -0.28 -0.07
CA SER A 184 -30.55 0.13 1.21
C SER A 184 -29.42 1.14 1.00
N SER A 185 -29.11 1.91 2.04
CA SER A 185 -28.00 2.86 2.02
C SER A 185 -26.66 2.17 1.73
N PHE A 186 -25.99 2.64 0.69
CA PHE A 186 -24.63 2.25 0.31
C PHE A 186 -23.71 3.47 0.35
N PHE A 187 -22.45 3.28 0.75
CA PHE A 187 -21.50 4.38 0.88
C PHE A 187 -20.18 4.08 0.16
N TRP A 188 -19.93 4.84 -0.90
CA TRP A 188 -18.59 4.92 -1.49
C TRP A 188 -17.72 5.90 -0.72
N GLN A 189 -16.42 5.75 -0.79
CA GLN A 189 -15.44 6.64 -0.18
C GLN A 189 -14.58 7.31 -1.25
N LEU A 190 -13.93 8.42 -0.89
CA LEU A 190 -13.00 9.13 -1.78
C LEU A 190 -11.55 8.93 -1.34
N ALA A 191 -10.75 8.34 -2.22
CA ALA A 191 -9.30 8.22 -2.05
C ALA A 191 -8.62 9.58 -2.25
N ARG A 192 -7.94 10.08 -1.23
CA ARG A 192 -7.31 11.41 -1.21
C ARG A 192 -5.80 11.31 -1.43
N SER A 193 -5.21 12.22 -2.20
CA SER A 193 -3.77 12.20 -2.44
C SER A 193 -2.99 12.42 -1.14
N HIS A 194 -1.89 11.67 -1.00
CA HIS A 194 -0.96 11.84 0.11
C HIS A 194 -0.19 13.16 0.02
N ARG A 195 0.01 13.67 -1.21
CA ARG A 195 0.78 14.88 -1.52
C ARG A 195 -0.09 16.14 -1.53
N ASN A 196 -1.21 16.08 -2.25
CA ASN A 196 -2.14 17.19 -2.41
C ASN A 196 -3.47 16.84 -1.73
N LEU A 197 -3.64 17.25 -0.48
CA LEU A 197 -4.81 16.89 0.33
C LEU A 197 -6.15 17.44 -0.20
N THR A 198 -6.10 18.32 -1.21
CA THR A 198 -7.27 18.88 -1.91
C THR A 198 -7.56 18.20 -3.24
N ASP A 199 -6.79 17.17 -3.60
CA ASP A 199 -6.92 16.39 -4.83
C ASP A 199 -7.17 14.91 -4.51
N VAL A 200 -7.75 14.17 -5.45
CA VAL A 200 -7.86 12.71 -5.35
C VAL A 200 -6.51 12.07 -5.54
N MET A 201 -6.39 10.85 -5.04
CA MET A 201 -5.17 10.08 -5.19
C MET A 201 -4.86 9.79 -6.68
N ARG A 202 -3.67 10.19 -7.11
CA ARG A 202 -3.10 9.84 -8.43
C ARG A 202 -1.89 8.95 -8.19
N PHE A 203 -1.92 7.71 -8.70
CA PHE A 203 -0.95 6.71 -8.25
C PHE A 203 0.46 7.01 -8.73
N GLY A 204 0.63 7.48 -9.97
CA GLY A 204 1.94 7.83 -10.54
C GLY A 204 2.66 8.92 -9.74
N PRO A 205 2.05 10.12 -9.57
CA PRO A 205 2.63 11.19 -8.76
C PRO A 205 2.90 10.78 -7.31
N ASP A 206 2.02 10.02 -6.67
CA ASP A 206 2.24 9.55 -5.30
C ASP A 206 3.40 8.54 -5.26
N PHE A 207 3.47 7.59 -6.20
CA PHE A 207 4.54 6.60 -6.30
C PHE A 207 5.92 7.24 -6.51
N ARG A 208 6.02 8.25 -7.39
CA ARG A 208 7.27 9.00 -7.64
C ARG A 208 7.76 9.78 -6.43
N SER A 209 6.90 10.07 -5.46
CA SER A 209 7.28 10.76 -4.22
C SER A 209 7.83 9.82 -3.14
N GLU A 210 7.75 8.51 -3.39
CA GLU A 210 8.24 7.45 -2.52
C GLU A 210 9.59 6.92 -3.04
N SER A 211 10.40 6.34 -2.14
CA SER A 211 11.65 5.68 -2.51
C SER A 211 11.43 4.18 -2.52
N HIS A 212 11.73 3.52 -3.65
CA HIS A 212 11.55 2.10 -3.86
C HIS A 212 12.89 1.43 -4.18
N PRO A 213 13.73 1.08 -3.18
CA PRO A 213 15.00 0.42 -3.42
C PRO A 213 14.84 -0.94 -4.11
N GLY A 214 15.71 -1.22 -5.08
CA GLY A 214 15.67 -2.46 -5.87
C GLY A 214 14.68 -2.43 -7.04
N VAL A 215 14.03 -1.29 -7.28
CA VAL A 215 13.06 -1.11 -8.37
C VAL A 215 13.64 -0.25 -9.47
N THR A 216 13.57 -0.76 -10.70
CA THR A 216 13.82 -0.02 -11.94
C THR A 216 12.49 0.17 -12.67
N VAL A 217 12.19 1.39 -13.08
CA VAL A 217 11.01 1.76 -13.87
C VAL A 217 11.48 2.19 -15.24
N VAL A 218 11.03 1.48 -16.27
CA VAL A 218 11.32 1.81 -17.68
C VAL A 218 10.05 2.39 -18.27
N LEU A 219 10.11 3.67 -18.61
CA LEU A 219 9.04 4.42 -19.27
C LEU A 219 9.20 4.31 -20.79
N ASN A 220 8.14 4.66 -21.51
CA ASN A 220 8.09 4.59 -22.98
C ASN A 220 8.45 3.19 -23.51
N ALA A 221 8.17 2.13 -22.76
CA ALA A 221 8.42 0.74 -23.13
C ALA A 221 7.11 -0.06 -23.26
N THR A 222 6.70 -0.32 -24.50
CA THR A 222 5.50 -1.11 -24.78
C THR A 222 5.89 -2.58 -24.86
N ALA A 223 5.35 -3.40 -23.96
CA ALA A 223 5.48 -4.85 -24.06
C ALA A 223 4.72 -5.37 -25.29
N CYS A 224 5.40 -6.15 -26.14
CA CYS A 224 4.85 -6.67 -27.38
C CYS A 224 4.76 -8.21 -27.42
N ALA A 225 5.57 -8.92 -26.62
CA ALA A 225 5.47 -10.37 -26.48
C ALA A 225 5.94 -10.84 -25.10
N ILE A 226 5.36 -11.93 -24.62
CA ILE A 226 5.82 -12.70 -23.47
C ILE A 226 6.48 -13.97 -24.00
N HIS A 227 7.69 -14.25 -23.54
CA HIS A 227 8.45 -15.44 -23.90
C HIS A 227 8.30 -16.49 -22.81
N ALA A 228 8.08 -17.75 -23.21
CA ALA A 228 7.97 -18.89 -22.30
C ALA A 228 8.58 -20.16 -22.93
N ASP A 229 9.08 -21.04 -22.07
CA ASP A 229 9.57 -22.38 -22.41
C ASP A 229 8.77 -23.45 -21.62
N ALA A 230 9.14 -24.72 -21.75
CA ALA A 230 8.49 -25.82 -21.02
C ALA A 230 8.59 -25.70 -19.49
N ALA A 231 9.52 -24.90 -18.97
CA ALA A 231 9.69 -24.62 -17.54
C ALA A 231 8.96 -23.35 -17.09
N GLY A 232 8.25 -22.65 -17.99
CA GLY A 232 7.44 -21.46 -17.70
C GLY A 232 7.95 -20.19 -18.40
N VAL A 233 7.53 -19.03 -17.89
CA VAL A 233 7.92 -17.73 -18.47
C VAL A 233 9.44 -17.53 -18.42
N THR A 234 10.02 -16.95 -19.46
CA THR A 234 11.46 -16.67 -19.58
C THR A 234 11.77 -15.17 -19.69
N GLY A 235 10.82 -14.36 -20.14
CA GLY A 235 11.01 -12.92 -20.26
C GLY A 235 9.90 -12.17 -20.98
N VAL A 236 10.15 -10.89 -21.21
CA VAL A 236 9.25 -9.94 -21.89
C VAL A 236 10.01 -9.23 -23.00
N GLU A 237 9.44 -9.21 -24.20
CA GLU A 237 9.89 -8.33 -25.29
C GLU A 237 9.20 -6.98 -25.20
N ILE A 238 10.00 -5.92 -25.31
CA ILE A 238 9.53 -4.53 -25.34
C ILE A 238 9.96 -3.84 -26.62
N VAL A 239 9.15 -2.87 -27.05
CA VAL A 239 9.42 -1.94 -28.15
C VAL A 239 9.26 -0.50 -27.67
N SER A 240 10.08 0.41 -28.20
CA SER A 240 10.02 1.84 -27.86
C SER A 240 8.68 2.44 -28.27
N SER A 241 8.01 3.05 -27.31
CA SER A 241 6.58 3.31 -27.41
C SER A 241 6.26 4.40 -28.39
N LEU A 242 7.12 5.36 -28.69
CA LEU A 242 6.94 6.46 -29.63
C LEU A 242 7.63 6.17 -30.97
N SER A 243 8.91 5.80 -30.95
CA SER A 243 9.68 5.63 -32.18
C SER A 243 9.48 4.28 -32.87
N GLY A 244 9.16 3.22 -32.11
CA GLY A 244 9.11 1.83 -32.61
C GLY A 244 10.47 1.26 -33.05
N LYS A 245 11.56 2.04 -32.92
CA LYS A 245 12.89 1.71 -33.47
C LYS A 245 13.73 0.79 -32.58
N ARG A 246 13.42 0.72 -31.28
CA ARG A 246 14.20 -0.07 -30.32
C ARG A 246 13.39 -1.27 -29.87
N ARG A 247 14.02 -2.44 -29.82
CA ARG A 247 13.45 -3.67 -29.29
C ARG A 247 14.44 -4.34 -28.35
N ARG A 248 13.94 -4.91 -27.26
CA ARG A 248 14.75 -5.66 -26.28
C ARG A 248 13.95 -6.81 -25.70
N VAL A 249 14.63 -7.91 -25.39
CA VAL A 249 14.09 -9.00 -24.59
C VAL A 249 14.70 -8.95 -23.22
N LEU A 250 13.86 -8.91 -22.19
CA LEU A 250 14.24 -8.78 -20.79
C LEU A 250 13.97 -10.10 -20.07
N ALA A 251 14.99 -10.68 -19.45
CA ALA A 251 14.89 -11.99 -18.84
C ALA A 251 14.29 -11.92 -17.43
N SER A 252 13.25 -12.72 -17.20
CA SER A 252 12.75 -13.03 -15.86
C SER A 252 11.91 -14.29 -15.89
N ARG A 253 12.01 -15.06 -14.81
CA ARG A 253 11.23 -16.28 -14.61
C ARG A 253 9.95 -16.03 -13.80
N HIS A 254 9.66 -14.77 -13.49
CA HIS A 254 8.37 -14.34 -12.96
C HIS A 254 7.93 -13.04 -13.63
N VAL A 255 6.74 -13.04 -14.21
CA VAL A 255 6.16 -11.89 -14.91
C VAL A 255 4.73 -11.67 -14.43
N VAL A 256 4.39 -10.42 -14.13
CA VAL A 256 3.00 -10.01 -13.82
C VAL A 256 2.49 -9.06 -14.90
N LEU A 257 1.39 -9.40 -15.55
CA LEU A 257 0.68 -8.55 -16.49
C LEU A 257 -0.35 -7.68 -15.75
N ALA A 258 -0.10 -6.38 -15.69
CA ALA A 258 -0.91 -5.39 -14.97
C ALA A 258 -1.36 -4.23 -15.88
N ALA A 259 -1.58 -4.51 -17.17
CA ALA A 259 -1.90 -3.54 -18.20
C ALA A 259 -3.41 -3.25 -18.37
N GLY A 260 -4.26 -3.84 -17.53
CA GLY A 260 -5.73 -3.69 -17.59
C GLY A 260 -6.40 -4.71 -18.50
N ALA A 261 -7.74 -4.74 -18.51
CA ALA A 261 -8.50 -5.81 -19.17
C ALA A 261 -8.20 -5.98 -20.66
N ILE A 262 -8.16 -4.89 -21.41
CA ILE A 262 -7.96 -4.97 -22.86
C ILE A 262 -6.51 -5.36 -23.19
N GLU A 263 -5.52 -4.69 -22.61
CA GLU A 263 -4.11 -4.92 -22.96
C GLU A 263 -3.55 -6.23 -22.39
N ASN A 264 -4.02 -6.70 -21.21
CA ASN A 264 -3.62 -8.01 -20.70
C ASN A 264 -4.04 -9.13 -21.67
N ALA A 265 -5.30 -9.10 -22.15
CA ALA A 265 -5.79 -10.08 -23.11
C ALA A 265 -5.09 -9.94 -24.46
N ARG A 266 -4.96 -8.72 -24.99
CA ARG A 266 -4.26 -8.44 -26.24
C ARG A 266 -2.82 -8.99 -26.20
N LEU A 267 -2.08 -8.73 -25.12
CA LEU A 267 -0.69 -9.18 -24.98
C LEU A 267 -0.58 -10.71 -24.91
N LEU A 268 -1.45 -11.39 -24.18
CA LEU A 268 -1.50 -12.86 -24.16
C LEU A 268 -1.85 -13.44 -25.55
N LEU A 269 -2.83 -12.84 -26.24
CA LEU A 269 -3.23 -13.25 -27.59
C LEU A 269 -2.16 -12.99 -28.65
N MET A 270 -1.26 -12.02 -28.46
CA MET A 270 -0.10 -11.77 -29.34
C MET A 270 1.10 -12.65 -29.02
N SER A 271 1.23 -13.10 -27.77
CA SER A 271 2.34 -13.94 -27.31
C SER A 271 2.13 -15.39 -27.73
N ARG A 272 3.20 -16.09 -28.11
CA ARG A 272 3.13 -17.45 -28.65
C ARG A 272 3.89 -18.43 -27.75
N ASP A 273 3.32 -19.61 -27.53
CA ASP A 273 4.05 -20.74 -26.94
C ASP A 273 4.94 -21.43 -27.99
N ALA A 274 5.64 -22.48 -27.57
CA ALA A 274 6.51 -23.28 -28.44
C ALA A 274 5.76 -23.97 -29.60
N ASP A 275 4.45 -24.21 -29.45
CA ASP A 275 3.58 -24.81 -30.47
C ASP A 275 2.93 -23.74 -31.38
N GLY A 276 3.25 -22.45 -31.18
CA GLY A 276 2.66 -21.35 -31.93
C GLY A 276 1.23 -20.98 -31.52
N ARG A 277 0.71 -21.48 -30.39
CA ARG A 277 -0.60 -21.11 -29.84
C ARG A 277 -0.47 -19.88 -28.95
N ALA A 278 -1.57 -19.15 -28.74
CA ALA A 278 -1.58 -18.01 -27.84
C ALA A 278 -1.37 -18.44 -26.37
N LEU A 279 -0.50 -17.74 -25.64
CA LEU A 279 -0.18 -18.11 -24.25
C LEU A 279 -1.41 -18.06 -23.34
N GLY A 280 -1.59 -19.13 -22.54
CA GLY A 280 -2.70 -19.26 -21.60
C GLY A 280 -4.07 -19.40 -22.28
N ASN A 281 -4.11 -19.67 -23.59
CA ASN A 281 -5.35 -19.72 -24.38
C ASN A 281 -5.65 -21.09 -24.98
N ALA A 282 -5.21 -22.19 -24.34
CA ALA A 282 -5.45 -23.55 -24.82
C ALA A 282 -6.94 -23.88 -25.02
N HIS A 283 -7.81 -23.22 -24.25
CA HIS A 283 -9.27 -23.43 -24.26
C HIS A 283 -10.07 -22.26 -24.87
N ASP A 284 -9.41 -21.33 -25.59
CA ASP A 284 -10.04 -20.13 -26.17
C ASP A 284 -10.83 -19.30 -25.13
N VAL A 285 -10.22 -19.05 -23.97
CA VAL A 285 -10.82 -18.25 -22.87
C VAL A 285 -10.25 -16.83 -22.81
N VAL A 286 -8.98 -16.63 -23.21
CA VAL A 286 -8.35 -15.30 -23.18
C VAL A 286 -9.14 -14.32 -24.03
N GLY A 287 -9.43 -13.17 -23.42
CA GLY A 287 -10.20 -12.10 -24.02
C GLY A 287 -11.71 -12.23 -23.80
N ARG A 288 -12.26 -13.42 -23.53
CA ARG A 288 -13.71 -13.63 -23.34
C ARG A 288 -14.21 -13.10 -21.99
N TYR A 289 -15.54 -13.02 -21.85
CA TYR A 289 -16.22 -12.56 -20.65
C TYR A 289 -15.88 -11.11 -20.30
N LEU A 290 -15.63 -10.29 -21.32
CA LEU A 290 -15.40 -8.86 -21.14
C LEU A 290 -16.66 -8.23 -20.51
N THR A 291 -16.47 -7.61 -19.36
CA THR A 291 -17.52 -6.84 -18.68
C THR A 291 -17.08 -5.39 -18.46
N ASP A 292 -18.05 -4.52 -18.25
CA ASP A 292 -17.89 -3.20 -17.62
C ASP A 292 -19.09 -3.00 -16.67
N HIS A 293 -19.30 -1.81 -16.13
CA HIS A 293 -20.56 -1.42 -15.52
C HIS A 293 -21.42 -0.63 -16.50
N PRO A 294 -22.47 -1.26 -17.08
CA PRO A 294 -23.52 -0.56 -17.79
C PRO A 294 -24.11 0.53 -16.90
N CYS A 295 -24.18 1.75 -17.43
CA CYS A 295 -24.72 2.89 -16.71
C CYS A 295 -25.61 3.77 -17.59
N MET A 296 -26.53 4.47 -16.93
CA MET A 296 -27.37 5.50 -17.50
C MET A 296 -28.03 6.33 -16.39
N SER A 297 -28.61 7.47 -16.77
CA SER A 297 -29.50 8.22 -15.89
C SER A 297 -30.91 7.63 -15.92
N ILE A 298 -31.45 7.26 -14.76
CA ILE A 298 -32.76 6.59 -14.63
C ILE A 298 -33.91 7.57 -14.33
N GLY A 299 -33.60 8.79 -13.89
CA GLY A 299 -34.59 9.82 -13.59
C GLY A 299 -33.98 11.08 -13.02
N THR A 300 -34.83 12.08 -12.75
CA THR A 300 -34.40 13.39 -12.24
C THR A 300 -35.34 13.90 -11.17
N PHE A 301 -34.81 14.70 -10.23
CA PHE A 301 -35.63 15.42 -9.27
C PHE A 301 -36.13 16.74 -9.84
N SER A 302 -37.42 17.01 -9.63
CA SER A 302 -38.05 18.30 -9.90
C SER A 302 -37.36 19.42 -9.12
N PRO A 303 -37.35 20.67 -9.63
CA PRO A 303 -36.61 21.78 -9.04
C PRO A 303 -36.83 21.95 -7.53
N ASP A 304 -38.07 21.79 -7.06
CA ASP A 304 -38.42 21.98 -5.65
C ASP A 304 -37.91 20.86 -4.73
N SER A 305 -37.56 19.70 -5.29
CA SER A 305 -37.09 18.52 -4.53
C SER A 305 -35.58 18.29 -4.61
N GLN A 306 -34.87 19.01 -5.49
CA GLN A 306 -33.42 18.84 -5.70
C GLN A 306 -32.60 19.08 -4.43
N ALA A 307 -32.95 20.07 -3.61
CA ALA A 307 -32.21 20.37 -2.38
C ALA A 307 -32.35 19.24 -1.33
N SER A 308 -33.57 18.74 -1.14
CA SER A 308 -33.85 17.63 -0.22
C SER A 308 -33.18 16.33 -0.68
N ALA A 309 -33.25 16.04 -1.98
CA ALA A 309 -32.56 14.89 -2.56
C ALA A 309 -31.04 14.97 -2.38
N ALA A 310 -30.44 16.14 -2.62
CA ALA A 310 -29.01 16.36 -2.44
C ALA A 310 -28.56 16.26 -0.97
N ALA A 311 -29.42 16.65 -0.01
CA ALA A 311 -29.14 16.48 1.41
C ALA A 311 -29.19 15.00 1.85
N LEU A 312 -30.12 14.24 1.27
CA LEU A 312 -30.30 12.83 1.57
C LEU A 312 -29.25 11.94 0.88
N LEU A 313 -28.95 12.16 -0.39
CA LEU A 313 -28.11 11.32 -1.25
C LEU A 313 -26.76 11.96 -1.58
N GLY A 314 -26.31 12.88 -0.73
CA GLY A 314 -25.07 13.65 -0.89
C GLY A 314 -23.86 12.99 -0.24
N PHE A 315 -22.99 13.82 0.32
CA PHE A 315 -21.78 13.40 1.02
C PHE A 315 -21.92 13.55 2.53
N PHE A 316 -21.42 12.56 3.24
CA PHE A 316 -21.35 12.51 4.69
C PHE A 316 -19.90 12.39 5.14
N SER A 317 -19.62 12.74 6.39
CA SER A 317 -18.29 12.57 6.97
C SER A 317 -18.31 11.70 8.21
N LEU A 318 -17.23 10.95 8.40
CA LEU A 318 -16.98 10.13 9.59
C LEU A 318 -15.62 10.50 10.16
N GLN A 319 -15.56 10.65 11.49
CA GLN A 319 -14.32 10.98 12.20
C GLN A 319 -13.72 9.78 12.90
N ARG A 320 -12.41 9.59 12.74
CA ARG A 320 -11.63 8.59 13.49
C ARG A 320 -10.20 9.08 13.66
N ASP A 321 -9.66 8.94 14.87
CA ASP A 321 -8.27 9.30 15.21
C ASP A 321 -7.87 10.73 14.75
N TYR A 322 -8.75 11.71 15.00
CA TYR A 322 -8.61 13.12 14.61
C TYR A 322 -8.60 13.38 13.09
N ARG A 323 -8.99 12.40 12.27
CA ARG A 323 -9.12 12.52 10.81
C ARG A 323 -10.58 12.52 10.39
N ALA A 324 -10.90 13.27 9.33
CA ALA A 324 -12.22 13.26 8.69
C ALA A 324 -12.15 12.51 7.36
N PHE A 325 -13.11 11.62 7.12
CA PHE A 325 -13.24 10.82 5.90
C PHE A 325 -14.57 11.12 5.22
N MET A 326 -14.59 11.14 3.89
CA MET A 326 -15.77 11.47 3.09
C MET A 326 -16.43 10.22 2.53
N TYR A 327 -17.75 10.13 2.67
CA TYR A 327 -18.60 9.05 2.22
C TYR A 327 -19.67 9.61 1.28
N SER A 328 -19.70 9.15 0.04
CA SER A 328 -20.75 9.44 -0.94
C SER A 328 -21.88 8.43 -0.75
N HIS A 329 -23.06 8.93 -0.40
CA HIS A 329 -24.23 8.09 -0.18
C HIS A 329 -24.92 7.76 -1.51
N GLY A 330 -25.38 6.53 -1.64
CA GLY A 330 -26.38 6.14 -2.63
C GLY A 330 -27.14 4.91 -2.15
N LEU A 331 -27.82 4.26 -3.07
CA LEU A 331 -28.82 3.23 -2.78
C LEU A 331 -28.49 1.96 -3.57
N ALA A 332 -28.12 0.88 -2.87
CA ALA A 332 -27.82 -0.41 -3.47
C ALA A 332 -28.99 -1.38 -3.31
N LEU A 333 -29.19 -2.25 -4.31
CA LEU A 333 -30.22 -3.27 -4.30
C LEU A 333 -29.94 -4.30 -3.21
N ARG A 334 -30.93 -4.60 -2.36
CA ARG A 334 -30.76 -5.55 -1.27
C ARG A 334 -30.48 -6.97 -1.79
N PRO A 335 -29.56 -7.73 -1.18
CA PRO A 335 -29.26 -9.11 -1.58
C PRO A 335 -30.49 -10.01 -1.70
N GLU A 336 -31.46 -9.88 -0.79
CA GLU A 336 -32.68 -10.69 -0.79
C GLU A 336 -33.55 -10.40 -2.02
N VAL A 337 -33.58 -9.15 -2.48
CA VAL A 337 -34.32 -8.73 -3.67
C VAL A 337 -33.60 -9.19 -4.93
N GLN A 338 -32.27 -9.13 -4.96
CA GLN A 338 -31.47 -9.68 -6.05
C GLN A 338 -31.81 -11.16 -6.27
N GLN A 339 -31.83 -11.95 -5.19
CA GLN A 339 -32.15 -13.38 -5.25
C GLN A 339 -33.62 -13.62 -5.65
N GLN A 340 -34.58 -12.95 -5.03
CA GLN A 340 -36.00 -13.14 -5.31
C GLN A 340 -36.41 -12.74 -6.73
N ARG A 341 -35.76 -11.72 -7.29
CA ARG A 341 -36.07 -11.18 -8.63
C ARG A 341 -35.07 -11.63 -9.69
N ARG A 342 -34.06 -12.42 -9.32
CA ARG A 342 -32.97 -12.88 -10.20
C ARG A 342 -32.30 -11.72 -10.93
N LEU A 343 -32.03 -10.63 -10.20
CA LEU A 343 -31.40 -9.42 -10.73
C LEU A 343 -29.88 -9.44 -10.50
N PRO A 344 -29.08 -8.87 -11.41
CA PRO A 344 -27.66 -8.55 -11.15
C PRO A 344 -27.54 -7.47 -10.05
N ASN A 345 -26.35 -7.32 -9.47
CA ASN A 345 -26.13 -6.32 -8.43
C ASN A 345 -26.15 -4.90 -9.04
N MET A 346 -26.77 -3.93 -8.38
CA MET A 346 -26.96 -2.57 -8.91
C MET A 346 -27.04 -1.55 -7.78
N ALA A 347 -26.56 -0.34 -8.06
CA ALA A 347 -26.76 0.80 -7.17
C ALA A 347 -27.08 2.09 -7.94
N ALA A 348 -27.83 2.97 -7.29
CA ALA A 348 -28.08 4.33 -7.75
C ALA A 348 -27.30 5.34 -6.91
N TYR A 349 -26.81 6.39 -7.53
CA TYR A 349 -26.23 7.54 -6.84
C TYR A 349 -26.74 8.85 -7.43
N ALA A 350 -26.79 9.89 -6.59
CA ALA A 350 -27.19 11.20 -7.04
C ALA A 350 -26.04 11.92 -7.75
N ASN A 351 -26.34 12.50 -8.90
CA ASN A 351 -25.43 13.35 -9.64
C ASN A 351 -26.01 14.77 -9.72
N ALA A 352 -25.31 15.74 -9.15
CA ALA A 352 -25.75 17.12 -9.08
C ALA A 352 -25.02 17.96 -10.14
N ARG A 353 -25.74 18.42 -11.17
CA ARG A 353 -25.25 19.40 -12.14
C ARG A 353 -25.25 20.79 -11.50
N ILE A 354 -24.14 21.49 -11.62
CA ILE A 354 -23.98 22.87 -11.14
C ILE A 354 -24.18 23.83 -12.32
N SER A 355 -24.95 24.89 -12.10
CA SER A 355 -25.33 25.92 -13.08
C SER A 355 -24.13 26.71 -13.63
N ASP A 356 -24.15 27.03 -14.94
CA ASP A 356 -23.13 27.83 -15.64
C ASP A 356 -23.07 29.33 -15.23
N ASP A 357 -24.14 29.83 -14.58
CA ASP A 357 -24.24 31.20 -14.00
C ASP A 357 -23.48 31.36 -12.66
N ASP A 358 -22.20 31.00 -12.63
CA ASP A 358 -21.37 31.00 -11.42
C ASP A 358 -20.55 32.30 -11.24
N PRO A 359 -20.52 32.92 -10.03
CA PRO A 359 -19.64 34.04 -9.70
C PRO A 359 -18.14 33.80 -9.96
N VAL A 360 -17.61 32.58 -9.91
CA VAL A 360 -16.18 32.32 -10.24
C VAL A 360 -15.94 32.30 -11.75
N VAL A 361 -16.92 31.85 -12.54
CA VAL A 361 -16.88 31.96 -14.01
C VAL A 361 -17.13 33.40 -14.44
N ALA A 362 -18.03 34.14 -13.77
CA ALA A 362 -18.22 35.57 -13.94
C ALA A 362 -16.95 36.36 -13.60
N LEU A 363 -16.25 36.01 -12.51
CA LEU A 363 -14.95 36.59 -12.15
C LEU A 363 -13.86 36.26 -13.20
N LYS A 364 -13.82 35.03 -13.72
CA LYS A 364 -12.91 34.67 -14.84
C LYS A 364 -13.24 35.42 -16.12
N ARG A 365 -14.53 35.63 -16.45
CA ARG A 365 -14.99 36.43 -17.60
C ARG A 365 -14.63 37.89 -17.42
N LEU A 366 -14.82 38.47 -16.24
CA LEU A 366 -14.40 39.83 -15.88
C LEU A 366 -12.87 39.98 -15.98
N ALA A 367 -12.11 39.07 -15.39
CA ALA A 367 -10.64 39.08 -15.40
C ALA A 367 -10.03 38.90 -16.79
N LYS A 368 -10.69 38.14 -17.68
CA LYS A 368 -10.29 37.96 -19.09
C LYS A 368 -10.91 39.01 -20.04
N ARG A 369 -11.65 40.01 -19.54
CA ARG A 369 -12.41 41.02 -20.33
C ARG A 369 -13.41 40.41 -21.33
N GLN A 370 -13.95 39.23 -21.03
CA GLN A 370 -14.89 38.46 -21.84
C GLN A 370 -16.34 38.58 -21.35
N SER A 371 -16.61 39.43 -20.35
CA SER A 371 -17.97 39.65 -19.83
C SER A 371 -18.80 40.53 -20.77
N LYS A 372 -19.99 40.06 -21.16
CA LYS A 372 -20.98 40.82 -21.93
C LYS A 372 -21.90 41.69 -21.05
N ARG A 373 -21.84 41.53 -19.72
CA ARG A 373 -22.67 42.24 -18.72
C ARG A 373 -21.88 42.53 -17.44
N PRO A 374 -20.86 43.42 -17.48
CA PRO A 374 -19.86 43.56 -16.42
C PRO A 374 -20.42 44.05 -15.07
N LEU A 375 -21.47 44.88 -15.07
CA LEU A 375 -22.11 45.36 -13.84
C LEU A 375 -22.90 44.25 -13.12
N ALA A 376 -23.57 43.38 -13.86
CA ALA A 376 -24.29 42.23 -13.30
C ALA A 376 -23.31 41.18 -12.75
N ASP A 377 -22.24 40.90 -13.49
CA ASP A 377 -21.17 39.98 -13.06
C ASP A 377 -20.44 40.49 -11.80
N LEU A 378 -20.23 41.81 -11.65
CA LEU A 378 -19.61 42.41 -10.47
C LEU A 378 -20.53 42.35 -9.24
N MET A 379 -21.83 42.61 -9.41
CA MET A 379 -22.82 42.49 -8.33
C MET A 379 -22.99 41.04 -7.86
N LEU A 380 -22.91 40.07 -8.78
CA LEU A 380 -22.89 38.63 -8.48
C LEU A 380 -21.71 38.21 -7.58
N VAL A 381 -20.53 38.82 -7.78
CA VAL A 381 -19.32 38.58 -6.96
C VAL A 381 -19.44 39.21 -5.57
N LEU A 382 -20.03 40.41 -5.48
CA LEU A 382 -20.15 41.16 -4.23
C LEU A 382 -21.20 40.58 -3.26
N GLN A 383 -22.24 39.92 -3.76
CA GLN A 383 -23.35 39.41 -2.94
C GLN A 383 -23.06 38.11 -2.16
N ARG A 384 -21.90 37.44 -2.31
CA ARG A 384 -21.59 36.17 -1.63
C ARG A 384 -20.15 36.07 -1.09
N SER A 385 -19.90 36.71 0.06
CA SER A 385 -18.59 36.83 0.74
C SER A 385 -17.90 35.52 1.17
N GLY A 386 -18.62 34.40 1.28
CA GLY A 386 -18.06 33.08 1.65
C GLY A 386 -17.20 32.40 0.56
N VAL A 387 -17.10 32.97 -0.64
CA VAL A 387 -16.29 32.45 -1.76
C VAL A 387 -14.81 32.87 -1.63
N VAL A 388 -14.54 34.02 -1.01
CA VAL A 388 -13.16 34.52 -0.80
C VAL A 388 -12.35 33.63 0.16
N VAL A 389 -13.02 33.00 1.13
CA VAL A 389 -12.39 32.10 2.11
C VAL A 389 -11.87 30.80 1.48
N SER A 390 -12.54 30.22 0.47
CA SER A 390 -12.07 28.97 -0.16
C SER A 390 -10.84 29.18 -1.05
N PHE A 391 -10.74 30.33 -1.72
CA PHE A 391 -9.59 30.65 -2.57
C PHE A 391 -8.32 30.93 -1.76
N VAL A 392 -8.45 31.68 -0.67
CA VAL A 392 -7.35 31.94 0.29
C VAL A 392 -6.95 30.65 1.02
N GLY A 393 -7.92 29.84 1.44
CA GLY A 393 -7.69 28.53 2.06
C GLY A 393 -6.94 27.54 1.16
N ARG A 394 -7.32 27.41 -0.12
CA ARG A 394 -6.61 26.57 -1.10
C ARG A 394 -5.19 27.02 -1.35
N ARG A 395 -4.94 28.33 -1.44
CA ARG A 395 -3.58 28.87 -1.67
C ARG A 395 -2.66 28.65 -0.46
N ILE A 396 -3.20 28.73 0.75
CA ILE A 396 -2.47 28.46 2.00
C ILE A 396 -2.21 26.95 2.16
N VAL A 397 -3.22 26.09 1.93
CA VAL A 397 -3.10 24.61 2.02
C VAL A 397 -2.25 24.02 0.89
N GLY A 398 -2.27 24.61 -0.31
CA GLY A 398 -1.43 24.23 -1.44
C GLY A 398 0.02 24.70 -1.33
N SER A 399 0.32 25.66 -0.45
CA SER A 399 1.69 26.13 -0.24
C SER A 399 2.55 25.08 0.49
N SER A 400 3.79 24.91 0.04
CA SER A 400 4.80 24.07 0.70
C SER A 400 5.33 24.66 2.02
N ILE A 401 4.93 25.89 2.34
CA ILE A 401 5.42 26.68 3.48
C ILE A 401 4.95 26.08 4.82
N LEU A 402 3.76 25.47 4.88
CA LEU A 402 3.24 24.85 6.10
C LEU A 402 3.63 23.37 6.26
N PRO A 403 4.00 22.92 7.48
CA PRO A 403 4.20 21.51 7.79
C PRO A 403 2.97 20.66 7.44
N ARG A 404 3.19 19.46 6.87
CA ARG A 404 2.12 18.55 6.41
C ARG A 404 1.03 18.28 7.46
N ARG A 405 1.43 18.12 8.73
CA ARG A 405 0.49 17.89 9.85
C ARG A 405 -0.49 19.05 10.04
N LEU A 406 -0.03 20.29 9.90
CA LEU A 406 -0.85 21.49 10.08
C LEU A 406 -1.78 21.71 8.89
N ARG A 407 -1.29 21.48 7.66
CA ARG A 407 -2.14 21.51 6.45
C ARG A 407 -3.27 20.48 6.54
N ARG A 408 -2.95 19.26 7.00
CA ARG A 408 -3.94 18.20 7.18
C ARG A 408 -4.98 18.55 8.24
N LEU A 409 -4.57 19.13 9.37
CA LEU A 409 -5.49 19.61 10.40
C LEU A 409 -6.49 20.66 9.85
N ILE A 410 -6.01 21.60 9.02
CA ILE A 410 -6.88 22.61 8.39
C ILE A 410 -7.90 21.94 7.47
N VAL A 411 -7.46 21.03 6.59
CA VAL A 411 -8.35 20.30 5.68
C VAL A 411 -9.39 19.47 6.45
N ASP A 412 -8.97 18.72 7.47
CA ASP A 412 -9.87 17.91 8.28
C ASP A 412 -10.89 18.78 9.05
N THR A 413 -10.51 20.00 9.46
CA THR A 413 -11.42 20.97 10.07
C THR A 413 -12.47 21.49 9.09
N VAL A 414 -12.09 21.77 7.84
CA VAL A 414 -13.03 22.22 6.80
C VAL A 414 -14.01 21.12 6.40
N ILE A 415 -13.53 19.88 6.24
CA ILE A 415 -14.39 18.71 5.97
C ILE A 415 -15.40 18.50 7.09
N ARG A 416 -14.97 18.71 8.36
CA ARG A 416 -15.85 18.63 9.53
C ARG A 416 -16.98 19.67 9.50
N LEU A 417 -16.69 20.89 9.03
CA LEU A 417 -17.67 21.98 9.05
C LEU A 417 -18.75 21.78 7.98
N ASP A 418 -18.38 21.36 6.77
CA ASP A 418 -19.35 21.07 5.70
C ASP A 418 -18.75 20.15 4.62
N ALA A 419 -18.93 18.83 4.79
CA ALA A 419 -18.47 17.83 3.83
C ALA A 419 -19.15 17.95 2.45
N ASN A 420 -20.41 18.38 2.41
CA ASN A 420 -21.16 18.62 1.18
C ASN A 420 -20.62 19.84 0.43
N PHE A 421 -20.17 20.88 1.13
CA PHE A 421 -19.44 21.99 0.55
C PHE A 421 -18.11 21.55 -0.02
N VAL A 422 -17.31 20.75 0.71
CA VAL A 422 -16.01 20.27 0.21
C VAL A 422 -16.20 19.37 -1.01
N ALA A 423 -17.19 18.47 -1.00
CA ALA A 423 -17.50 17.63 -2.15
C ALA A 423 -17.97 18.44 -3.37
N ARG A 424 -18.85 19.44 -3.16
CA ARG A 424 -19.30 20.35 -4.23
C ARG A 424 -18.14 21.19 -4.78
N ASP A 425 -17.28 21.72 -3.91
CA ASP A 425 -16.08 22.50 -4.26
C ASP A 425 -15.04 21.62 -5.00
N TYR A 426 -14.98 20.34 -4.67
CA TYR A 426 -14.12 19.33 -5.29
C TYR A 426 -14.58 18.94 -6.70
N VAL A 427 -15.84 18.49 -6.83
CA VAL A 427 -16.48 18.16 -8.13
C VAL A 427 -16.46 19.37 -9.06
N ALA A 428 -16.69 20.56 -8.51
CA ALA A 428 -16.69 21.80 -9.27
C ALA A 428 -15.30 22.43 -9.42
N LYS A 429 -14.20 21.81 -8.96
CA LYS A 429 -12.84 22.38 -9.01
C LYS A 429 -12.74 23.83 -8.49
N GLY A 430 -13.63 24.26 -7.59
CA GLY A 430 -13.67 25.62 -7.03
C GLY A 430 -14.53 26.62 -7.80
N THR A 431 -15.41 26.19 -8.71
CA THR A 431 -16.49 26.99 -9.31
C THR A 431 -17.77 26.78 -8.47
N GLY A 432 -18.41 27.82 -7.92
CA GLY A 432 -19.58 27.65 -7.04
C GLY A 432 -20.89 27.45 -7.82
N ARG A 433 -22.10 27.29 -7.28
CA ARG A 433 -22.65 26.67 -6.04
C ARG A 433 -24.20 26.51 -6.14
N LYS A 434 -24.83 26.76 -7.31
CA LYS A 434 -26.28 26.53 -7.55
C LYS A 434 -26.47 25.17 -8.23
N ILE A 435 -27.22 24.27 -7.58
CA ILE A 435 -27.65 23.00 -8.19
C ILE A 435 -28.70 23.36 -9.26
N GLU A 436 -28.41 22.99 -10.50
CA GLU A 436 -29.31 23.16 -11.65
C GLU A 436 -30.21 21.94 -11.81
N LYS A 437 -29.63 20.76 -11.59
CA LYS A 437 -30.31 19.47 -11.77
C LYS A 437 -29.72 18.43 -10.82
N VAL A 438 -30.57 17.58 -10.26
CA VAL A 438 -30.15 16.34 -9.60
C VAL A 438 -30.74 15.18 -10.38
N THR A 439 -29.89 14.29 -10.87
CA THR A 439 -30.28 13.02 -11.48
C THR A 439 -29.93 11.86 -10.57
N LEU A 440 -30.62 10.74 -10.74
CA LEU A 440 -30.15 9.46 -10.25
C LEU A 440 -29.57 8.69 -11.41
N ASP A 441 -28.31 8.32 -11.27
CA ASP A 441 -27.59 7.52 -12.25
C ASP A 441 -27.38 6.12 -11.66
N VAL A 442 -27.57 5.10 -12.48
CA VAL A 442 -27.41 3.70 -12.08
C VAL A 442 -26.03 3.19 -12.50
N ILE A 443 -25.39 2.41 -11.64
CA ILE A 443 -24.21 1.60 -11.92
C ILE A 443 -24.60 0.12 -11.74
N CYS A 444 -24.39 -0.67 -12.79
CA CYS A 444 -24.88 -2.04 -12.83
C CYS A 444 -23.73 -3.03 -12.94
N GLU A 445 -23.85 -4.15 -12.24
CA GLU A 445 -23.10 -5.35 -12.57
C GLU A 445 -23.56 -5.89 -13.92
N GLN A 446 -22.59 -6.29 -14.76
CA GLN A 446 -22.86 -7.01 -15.98
C GLN A 446 -22.58 -8.50 -15.79
N PRO A 447 -23.55 -9.40 -16.06
CA PRO A 447 -23.31 -10.83 -16.21
C PRO A 447 -22.17 -11.09 -17.21
N PRO A 448 -21.22 -11.97 -16.89
CA PRO A 448 -20.11 -12.26 -17.78
C PRO A 448 -20.59 -13.04 -19.01
N LEU A 449 -20.82 -12.34 -20.12
CA LEU A 449 -21.23 -12.96 -21.38
C LEU A 449 -20.01 -13.50 -22.11
N ARG A 450 -20.03 -14.80 -22.47
CA ARG A 450 -18.91 -15.49 -23.14
C ARG A 450 -18.47 -14.85 -24.46
N ASP A 451 -19.41 -14.26 -25.18
CA ASP A 451 -19.16 -13.66 -26.49
C ASP A 451 -18.69 -12.22 -26.43
N ASN A 452 -18.89 -11.54 -25.30
CA ASN A 452 -18.20 -10.28 -25.06
C ASN A 452 -16.71 -10.58 -24.93
N ARG A 453 -15.90 -10.06 -25.85
CA ARG A 453 -14.50 -10.44 -25.91
C ARG A 453 -13.58 -9.41 -26.51
N VAL A 454 -12.30 -9.58 -26.19
CA VAL A 454 -11.16 -8.97 -26.88
C VAL A 454 -10.51 -10.01 -27.81
N THR A 455 -10.30 -9.64 -29.06
CA THR A 455 -9.52 -10.39 -30.06
C THR A 455 -8.47 -9.48 -30.70
N LEU A 456 -7.72 -10.00 -31.68
CA LEU A 456 -6.76 -9.19 -32.45
C LEU A 456 -7.42 -8.73 -33.75
N SER A 457 -7.37 -7.42 -34.02
CA SER A 457 -7.78 -6.85 -35.30
C SER A 457 -6.75 -7.19 -36.39
N SER A 458 -7.17 -7.16 -37.65
CA SER A 458 -6.26 -7.16 -38.81
C SER A 458 -5.48 -5.85 -38.95
N ARG A 459 -5.98 -4.77 -38.32
CA ARG A 459 -5.32 -3.47 -38.28
C ARG A 459 -4.20 -3.47 -37.26
N CYS A 460 -3.06 -2.89 -37.62
CA CYS A 460 -1.95 -2.65 -36.69
C CYS A 460 -1.89 -1.19 -36.24
N ASP A 461 -1.37 -0.98 -35.03
CA ASP A 461 -0.96 0.33 -34.57
C ASP A 461 0.36 0.77 -35.22
N ARG A 462 0.84 1.96 -34.86
CA ARG A 462 2.09 2.52 -35.39
C ARG A 462 3.36 1.75 -35.00
N LEU A 463 3.28 0.79 -34.08
CA LEU A 463 4.38 -0.09 -33.71
C LEU A 463 4.37 -1.41 -34.51
N GLY A 464 3.41 -1.55 -35.42
CA GLY A 464 3.18 -2.77 -36.19
C GLY A 464 2.49 -3.88 -35.39
N LEU A 465 1.94 -3.56 -34.21
CA LEU A 465 1.25 -4.53 -33.36
C LEU A 465 -0.25 -4.54 -33.68
N PRO A 466 -0.90 -5.72 -33.79
CA PRO A 466 -2.35 -5.81 -34.00
C PRO A 466 -3.11 -5.02 -32.94
N VAL A 467 -4.04 -4.16 -33.35
CA VAL A 467 -4.92 -3.40 -32.45
C VAL A 467 -5.90 -4.35 -31.77
N ALA A 468 -6.31 -4.05 -30.53
CA ALA A 468 -7.37 -4.83 -29.89
C ALA A 468 -8.70 -4.63 -30.63
N HIS A 469 -9.33 -5.74 -31.02
CA HIS A 469 -10.70 -5.76 -31.50
C HIS A 469 -11.63 -6.10 -30.33
N VAL A 470 -12.63 -5.25 -30.09
CA VAL A 470 -13.51 -5.33 -28.92
C VAL A 470 -14.95 -5.53 -29.36
N THR A 471 -15.52 -6.66 -28.93
CA THR A 471 -16.95 -6.94 -29.02
C THR A 471 -17.54 -6.85 -27.63
N TRP A 472 -18.47 -5.91 -27.41
CA TRP A 472 -19.14 -5.74 -26.13
C TRP A 472 -20.60 -5.38 -26.31
N GLU A 473 -21.47 -6.15 -25.67
CA GLU A 473 -22.90 -5.88 -25.57
C GLU A 473 -23.32 -5.91 -24.10
N PRO A 474 -24.11 -4.94 -23.61
CA PRO A 474 -24.65 -4.98 -22.25
C PRO A 474 -25.64 -6.14 -22.05
N GLY A 475 -26.23 -6.66 -23.14
CA GLY A 475 -27.18 -7.77 -23.16
C GLY A 475 -28.64 -7.31 -23.06
N GLY A 476 -29.56 -7.99 -23.75
CA GLY A 476 -30.99 -7.62 -23.80
C GLY A 476 -31.67 -7.64 -22.43
N LEU A 477 -31.37 -8.65 -21.60
CA LEU A 477 -31.88 -8.78 -20.24
C LEU A 477 -31.43 -7.65 -19.30
N MET A 478 -30.32 -6.97 -19.62
CA MET A 478 -29.81 -5.88 -18.79
C MET A 478 -30.70 -4.64 -18.83
N LYS A 479 -31.27 -4.32 -19.99
CA LYS A 479 -32.19 -3.19 -20.13
C LYS A 479 -33.44 -3.38 -19.28
N GLU A 480 -33.99 -4.59 -19.27
CA GLU A 480 -35.12 -4.99 -18.42
C GLU A 480 -34.78 -4.97 -16.93
N ALA A 481 -33.59 -5.45 -16.57
CA ALA A 481 -33.10 -5.42 -15.19
C ALA A 481 -32.97 -3.98 -14.67
N VAL A 482 -32.41 -3.06 -15.47
CA VAL A 482 -32.32 -1.63 -15.16
C VAL A 482 -33.70 -1.00 -15.00
N ALA A 483 -34.62 -1.27 -15.92
CA ALA A 483 -35.99 -0.75 -15.85
C ALA A 483 -36.75 -1.28 -14.63
N THR A 484 -36.51 -2.53 -14.25
CA THR A 484 -37.07 -3.13 -13.03
C THR A 484 -36.49 -2.46 -11.79
N PHE A 485 -35.16 -2.33 -11.69
CA PHE A 485 -34.50 -1.63 -10.59
C PHE A 485 -35.00 -0.18 -10.44
N ALA A 486 -35.12 0.56 -11.55
CA ALA A 486 -35.59 1.94 -11.53
C ALA A 486 -37.02 2.07 -10.99
N ARG A 487 -37.93 1.15 -11.37
CA ARG A 487 -39.31 1.11 -10.85
C ARG A 487 -39.38 0.74 -9.37
N LEU A 488 -38.55 -0.22 -8.92
CA LEU A 488 -38.45 -0.55 -7.50
C LEU A 488 -37.96 0.63 -6.68
N LEU A 489 -36.94 1.34 -7.18
CA LEU A 489 -36.40 2.54 -6.54
C LEU A 489 -37.42 3.68 -6.50
N GLU A 490 -38.15 3.93 -7.58
CA GLU A 490 -39.22 4.92 -7.60
C GLU A 490 -40.31 4.60 -6.56
N SER A 491 -40.72 3.32 -6.44
CA SER A 491 -41.69 2.92 -5.42
C SER A 491 -41.14 3.14 -4.01
N ASP A 492 -39.90 2.77 -3.74
CA ASP A 492 -39.23 2.98 -2.45
C ASP A 492 -39.15 4.47 -2.10
N LEU A 493 -38.73 5.33 -3.04
CA LEU A 493 -38.68 6.78 -2.84
C LEU A 493 -40.06 7.35 -2.51
N ARG A 494 -41.09 6.96 -3.28
CA ARG A 494 -42.47 7.40 -3.09
C ARG A 494 -43.04 6.95 -1.73
N GLU A 495 -42.87 5.69 -1.37
CA GLU A 495 -43.36 5.11 -0.10
C GLU A 495 -42.60 5.67 1.11
N ALA A 496 -41.30 5.95 0.95
CA ALA A 496 -40.49 6.59 1.98
C ALA A 496 -40.89 8.06 2.25
N GLY A 497 -41.62 8.68 1.32
CA GLY A 497 -42.04 10.09 1.38
C GLY A 497 -41.10 11.06 0.65
N ILE A 498 -40.14 10.55 -0.13
CA ILE A 498 -39.24 11.36 -0.96
C ILE A 498 -39.98 11.72 -2.24
N ARG A 499 -40.39 13.00 -2.35
CA ARG A 499 -41.19 13.51 -3.46
C ARG A 499 -40.33 14.05 -4.60
N GLY A 500 -40.97 14.26 -5.75
CA GLY A 500 -40.41 14.98 -6.89
C GLY A 500 -39.39 14.22 -7.73
N PHE A 501 -39.18 12.92 -7.51
CA PHE A 501 -38.42 12.10 -8.44
C PHE A 501 -39.30 11.71 -9.64
N GLU A 502 -38.83 12.00 -10.84
CA GLU A 502 -39.48 11.65 -12.11
C GLU A 502 -38.61 10.65 -12.86
N LEU A 503 -39.14 9.44 -13.09
CA LEU A 503 -38.49 8.44 -13.93
C LEU A 503 -38.35 8.91 -15.37
N ARG A 504 -37.32 8.39 -16.06
CA ARG A 504 -37.14 8.59 -17.50
C ARG A 504 -38.41 8.12 -18.24
N ARG A 505 -38.80 8.86 -19.30
CA ARG A 505 -40.08 8.67 -20.01
C ARG A 505 -40.25 7.29 -20.64
N ASP A 506 -39.18 6.75 -21.18
CA ASP A 506 -39.15 5.41 -21.79
C ASP A 506 -39.28 4.30 -20.74
N ILE A 507 -38.61 4.42 -19.59
CA ILE A 507 -38.75 3.48 -18.47
C ILE A 507 -40.18 3.51 -17.91
N SER A 508 -40.73 4.70 -17.71
CA SER A 508 -42.10 4.86 -17.19
C SER A 508 -43.17 4.40 -18.19
N ALA A 509 -42.92 4.53 -19.50
CA ALA A 509 -43.78 4.00 -20.55
C ALA A 509 -43.64 2.48 -20.78
N GLY A 510 -42.66 1.83 -20.14
CA GLY A 510 -42.38 0.41 -20.34
C GLY A 510 -41.68 0.07 -21.66
N ASP A 511 -41.18 1.07 -22.39
CA ASP A 511 -40.42 0.87 -23.62
C ASP A 511 -38.91 0.89 -23.33
N VAL A 512 -38.31 -0.28 -23.17
CA VAL A 512 -36.87 -0.41 -22.91
C VAL A 512 -36.02 -0.45 -24.19
N SER A 513 -36.64 -0.48 -25.38
CA SER A 513 -35.93 -0.69 -26.65
C SER A 513 -34.94 0.45 -26.92
N GLY A 514 -35.35 1.70 -26.64
CA GLY A 514 -34.56 2.92 -26.78
C GLY A 514 -33.54 3.19 -25.66
N ILE A 515 -33.39 2.28 -24.70
CA ILE A 515 -32.37 2.43 -23.64
C ILE A 515 -30.99 2.13 -24.23
N ALA A 516 -30.11 3.14 -24.19
CA ALA A 516 -28.68 3.02 -24.49
C ALA A 516 -27.90 2.95 -23.17
N LEU A 517 -27.35 1.77 -22.85
CA LEU A 517 -26.46 1.56 -21.72
C LEU A 517 -25.02 1.66 -22.19
N HIS A 518 -24.23 2.55 -21.58
CA HIS A 518 -22.83 2.72 -21.90
C HIS A 518 -21.92 2.25 -20.75
N ASP A 519 -20.65 2.00 -21.04
CA ASP A 519 -19.64 1.64 -20.06
C ASP A 519 -19.32 2.77 -19.06
N MET A 520 -18.74 2.40 -17.93
CA MET A 520 -18.15 3.33 -16.95
C MET A 520 -16.63 3.34 -16.96
N ALA A 521 -16.01 2.69 -17.95
CA ALA A 521 -14.57 2.45 -18.00
C ALA A 521 -14.06 1.62 -16.81
N HIS A 522 -14.85 0.63 -16.37
CA HIS A 522 -14.50 -0.38 -15.39
C HIS A 522 -14.28 -1.76 -16.05
N THR A 523 -13.68 -1.77 -17.23
CA THR A 523 -13.43 -2.98 -18.03
C THR A 523 -12.78 -4.11 -17.20
N ALA A 524 -13.35 -5.31 -17.27
CA ALA A 524 -12.99 -6.46 -16.44
C ALA A 524 -13.18 -7.81 -17.19
N GLY A 525 -12.80 -8.92 -16.56
CA GLY A 525 -13.18 -10.29 -16.96
C GLY A 525 -12.36 -10.99 -18.06
N THR A 526 -11.63 -10.25 -18.89
CA THR A 526 -10.91 -10.79 -20.07
C THR A 526 -9.83 -11.84 -19.79
N THR A 527 -9.41 -11.99 -18.55
CA THR A 527 -8.47 -13.00 -18.06
C THR A 527 -8.98 -13.58 -16.73
N ARG A 528 -10.29 -13.83 -16.63
CA ARG A 528 -10.96 -14.16 -15.36
C ARG A 528 -10.30 -15.33 -14.63
N MET A 529 -10.33 -15.25 -13.31
CA MET A 529 -9.84 -16.31 -12.42
C MET A 529 -10.86 -17.43 -12.24
N GLY A 530 -10.39 -18.64 -11.97
CA GLY A 530 -11.23 -19.81 -11.73
C GLY A 530 -10.41 -21.04 -11.36
N ARG A 531 -11.07 -22.18 -11.17
CA ARG A 531 -10.42 -23.46 -10.89
C ARG A 531 -10.25 -24.35 -12.12
N ASP A 532 -11.01 -24.06 -13.17
CA ASP A 532 -11.04 -24.85 -14.41
C ASP A 532 -10.42 -24.04 -15.56
N PRO A 533 -9.32 -24.50 -16.19
CA PRO A 533 -8.71 -23.83 -17.34
C PRO A 533 -9.63 -23.79 -18.59
N ALA A 534 -10.63 -24.66 -18.68
CA ALA A 534 -11.62 -24.62 -19.76
C ALA A 534 -12.55 -23.40 -19.67
N THR A 535 -12.66 -22.80 -18.48
CA THR A 535 -13.53 -21.66 -18.22
C THR A 535 -12.80 -20.46 -17.66
N SER A 536 -11.52 -20.52 -17.34
CA SER A 536 -10.76 -19.42 -16.74
C SER A 536 -9.33 -19.35 -17.26
N VAL A 537 -8.73 -18.17 -17.24
CA VAL A 537 -7.35 -17.97 -17.73
C VAL A 537 -6.34 -18.15 -16.59
N VAL A 538 -6.71 -17.72 -15.39
CA VAL A 538 -5.84 -17.75 -14.22
C VAL A 538 -6.44 -18.53 -13.05
N ASP A 539 -5.59 -19.06 -12.19
CA ASP A 539 -5.98 -19.72 -10.95
C ASP A 539 -6.36 -18.74 -9.82
N ALA A 540 -6.66 -19.27 -8.64
CA ALA A 540 -7.02 -18.49 -7.45
C ALA A 540 -5.89 -17.54 -6.94
N ASN A 541 -4.66 -17.73 -7.39
CA ASN A 541 -3.50 -16.87 -7.10
C ASN A 541 -3.14 -15.98 -8.30
N CYS A 542 -4.04 -15.87 -9.27
CA CYS A 542 -3.87 -15.11 -10.51
C CYS A 542 -2.72 -15.59 -11.40
N ARG A 543 -2.24 -16.82 -11.25
CA ARG A 543 -1.26 -17.43 -12.15
C ARG A 543 -1.97 -17.98 -13.38
N VAL A 544 -1.44 -17.78 -14.57
CA VAL A 544 -1.95 -18.40 -15.81
C VAL A 544 -1.84 -19.92 -15.68
N HIS A 545 -2.94 -20.65 -15.93
CA HIS A 545 -3.01 -22.10 -15.63
C HIS A 545 -1.87 -22.91 -16.25
N ASP A 546 -1.57 -22.64 -17.52
CA ASP A 546 -0.65 -23.46 -18.32
C ASP A 546 0.78 -22.90 -18.39
N VAL A 547 1.08 -21.80 -17.68
CA VAL A 547 2.38 -21.11 -17.78
C VAL A 547 2.91 -20.77 -16.39
N ASP A 548 3.87 -21.56 -15.90
CA ASP A 548 4.48 -21.28 -14.60
C ASP A 548 5.26 -19.95 -14.62
N GLY A 549 5.19 -19.23 -13.49
CA GLY A 549 5.81 -17.92 -13.35
C GLY A 549 5.08 -16.76 -14.04
N LEU A 550 4.03 -16.99 -14.83
CA LEU A 550 3.23 -15.93 -15.47
C LEU A 550 1.94 -15.64 -14.68
N TYR A 551 1.74 -14.39 -14.29
CA TYR A 551 0.61 -13.93 -13.49
C TYR A 551 -0.10 -12.76 -14.15
N VAL A 552 -1.37 -12.53 -13.79
CA VAL A 552 -2.16 -11.40 -14.26
C VAL A 552 -2.74 -10.63 -13.08
N ALA A 553 -2.77 -9.31 -13.16
CA ALA A 553 -3.30 -8.43 -12.13
C ALA A 553 -4.17 -7.31 -12.73
N GLY A 554 -5.18 -6.88 -11.98
CA GLY A 554 -6.14 -5.86 -12.41
C GLY A 554 -7.58 -6.40 -12.43
N ALA A 555 -8.53 -5.61 -12.91
CA ALA A 555 -9.93 -6.03 -13.02
C ALA A 555 -10.13 -7.13 -14.07
N SER A 556 -9.14 -7.36 -14.94
CA SER A 556 -9.17 -8.42 -15.95
C SER A 556 -9.34 -9.82 -15.36
N VAL A 557 -8.96 -10.03 -14.09
CA VAL A 557 -9.08 -11.34 -13.43
C VAL A 557 -10.44 -11.55 -12.74
N PHE A 558 -11.33 -10.56 -12.75
CA PHE A 558 -12.60 -10.63 -12.04
C PHE A 558 -13.57 -11.59 -12.74
N PRO A 559 -14.12 -12.61 -12.07
CA PRO A 559 -15.22 -13.42 -12.61
C PRO A 559 -16.52 -12.61 -12.70
N THR A 560 -16.77 -11.76 -11.70
CA THR A 560 -17.87 -10.78 -11.61
C THR A 560 -17.35 -9.45 -11.09
N SER A 561 -18.03 -8.35 -11.40
CA SER A 561 -17.59 -7.00 -11.03
C SER A 561 -18.43 -6.32 -9.95
N GLY A 562 -19.55 -6.92 -9.52
CA GLY A 562 -20.49 -6.25 -8.62
C GLY A 562 -20.95 -4.90 -9.18
N HIS A 563 -21.39 -3.99 -8.31
CA HIS A 563 -21.75 -2.62 -8.69
C HIS A 563 -20.71 -1.56 -8.27
N ALA A 564 -19.74 -1.92 -7.42
CA ALA A 564 -18.80 -0.99 -6.81
C ALA A 564 -17.60 -0.70 -7.72
N ASN A 565 -17.05 0.51 -7.70
CA ASN A 565 -15.85 0.85 -8.47
C ASN A 565 -14.70 -0.15 -8.16
N PRO A 566 -14.02 -0.71 -9.18
CA PRO A 566 -13.21 -1.91 -9.00
C PRO A 566 -11.88 -1.69 -8.26
N THR A 567 -11.41 -0.44 -8.14
CA THR A 567 -10.03 -0.14 -7.70
C THR A 567 -9.69 -0.69 -6.30
N MET A 568 -10.64 -0.70 -5.36
CA MET A 568 -10.41 -1.27 -4.03
C MET A 568 -10.06 -2.76 -4.13
N VAL A 569 -10.84 -3.52 -4.90
CA VAL A 569 -10.65 -4.95 -5.10
C VAL A 569 -9.41 -5.24 -5.95
N ILE A 570 -9.13 -4.40 -6.98
CA ILE A 570 -7.88 -4.47 -7.74
C ILE A 570 -6.68 -4.39 -6.81
N MET A 571 -6.67 -3.42 -5.90
CA MET A 571 -5.58 -3.26 -4.93
C MET A 571 -5.53 -4.42 -3.94
N ALA A 572 -6.68 -4.88 -3.43
CA ALA A 572 -6.71 -6.01 -2.50
C ALA A 572 -6.11 -7.28 -3.15
N LEU A 573 -6.50 -7.62 -4.39
CA LEU A 573 -5.91 -8.74 -5.13
C LEU A 573 -4.44 -8.51 -5.46
N ALA A 574 -4.04 -7.28 -5.81
CA ALA A 574 -2.64 -6.95 -6.06
C ALA A 574 -1.77 -7.16 -4.81
N ILE A 575 -2.27 -6.78 -3.63
CA ILE A 575 -1.60 -7.01 -2.35
C ILE A 575 -1.53 -8.51 -2.04
N ARG A 576 -2.62 -9.24 -2.23
CA ARG A 576 -2.64 -10.71 -2.06
C ARG A 576 -1.66 -11.42 -2.98
N LEU A 577 -1.61 -11.02 -4.26
CA LEU A 577 -0.66 -11.55 -5.24
C LEU A 577 0.78 -11.21 -4.86
N ALA A 578 1.04 -9.99 -4.38
CA ALA A 578 2.37 -9.62 -3.91
C ALA A 578 2.83 -10.49 -2.73
N ASP A 579 1.96 -10.79 -1.77
CA ASP A 579 2.28 -11.69 -0.66
C ASP A 579 2.58 -13.12 -1.16
N HIS A 580 1.80 -13.63 -2.12
CA HIS A 580 2.05 -14.94 -2.76
C HIS A 580 3.39 -14.98 -3.51
N LEU A 581 3.69 -13.94 -4.30
CA LEU A 581 4.94 -13.82 -5.05
C LEU A 581 6.12 -13.68 -4.10
N LYS A 582 5.98 -12.94 -2.99
CA LYS A 582 7.04 -12.74 -2.02
C LYS A 582 7.62 -14.07 -1.55
N SER A 583 6.80 -15.03 -1.14
CA SER A 583 7.30 -16.37 -0.72
C SER A 583 8.12 -17.04 -1.82
N ARG A 584 7.58 -17.13 -3.04
CA ARG A 584 8.24 -17.83 -4.16
C ARG A 584 9.54 -17.15 -4.58
N LEU A 585 9.54 -15.82 -4.67
CA LEU A 585 10.70 -15.02 -5.06
C LEU A 585 11.81 -15.12 -4.00
N VAL A 586 11.46 -15.06 -2.73
CA VAL A 586 12.40 -15.23 -1.61
C VAL A 586 13.01 -16.64 -1.64
N GLU A 587 12.18 -17.68 -1.71
CA GLU A 587 12.63 -19.08 -1.74
C GLU A 587 13.61 -19.33 -2.89
N ARG A 588 13.25 -18.87 -4.10
CA ARG A 588 14.12 -19.00 -5.27
C ARG A 588 15.44 -18.24 -5.10
N ARG A 589 15.37 -17.02 -4.55
CA ARG A 589 16.58 -16.22 -4.30
C ARG A 589 17.50 -16.90 -3.30
N ILE A 590 16.95 -17.43 -2.21
CA ILE A 590 17.73 -18.19 -1.22
C ILE A 590 18.31 -19.47 -1.82
N ALA A 591 17.53 -20.21 -2.60
CA ALA A 591 18.00 -21.42 -3.28
C ALA A 591 19.15 -21.13 -4.26
N ALA A 592 19.18 -19.94 -4.87
CA ALA A 592 20.27 -19.50 -5.73
C ALA A 592 21.53 -19.02 -4.96
N LEU A 593 21.42 -18.74 -3.66
CA LEU A 593 22.52 -18.29 -2.81
C LEU A 593 23.29 -19.44 -2.14
N LYS A 594 23.02 -20.71 -2.49
CA LYS A 594 23.62 -21.87 -1.82
C LYS A 594 25.14 -21.70 -1.68
N PRO A 595 25.68 -21.86 -0.45
CA PRO A 595 27.09 -21.69 -0.21
C PRO A 595 27.89 -22.73 -1.00
N PRO A 596 29.07 -22.38 -1.53
CA PRO A 596 30.00 -23.38 -2.00
C PRO A 596 30.29 -24.33 -0.83
N VAL A 597 30.13 -25.64 -1.05
CA VAL A 597 30.43 -26.68 -0.05
C VAL A 597 31.85 -26.42 0.46
N ALA A 598 31.98 -25.98 1.72
CA ALA A 598 33.29 -25.78 2.32
C ALA A 598 33.93 -27.15 2.57
N ALA A 599 35.20 -27.30 2.18
CA ALA A 599 35.97 -28.54 2.23
C ALA A 599 36.27 -29.08 3.65
N ASP A 600 35.67 -28.52 4.70
CA ASP A 600 35.92 -28.91 6.09
C ASP A 600 34.67 -28.70 6.98
N ASP A 601 33.86 -29.75 7.13
CA ASP A 601 32.59 -29.77 7.89
C ASP A 601 32.79 -29.65 9.41
N ALA A 602 34.03 -29.60 9.89
CA ALA A 602 34.38 -29.61 11.32
C ALA A 602 34.19 -28.26 12.05
N ARG A 603 34.00 -27.14 11.34
CA ARG A 603 33.88 -25.82 11.97
C ARG A 603 32.49 -25.60 12.59
N PRO A 604 32.38 -24.99 13.79
CA PRO A 604 31.09 -24.80 14.46
C PRO A 604 30.19 -23.83 13.68
N LEU A 605 28.91 -24.21 13.55
CA LEU A 605 27.85 -23.40 12.95
C LEU A 605 27.29 -22.42 13.99
N VAL A 606 27.29 -21.13 13.66
CA VAL A 606 26.75 -20.06 14.50
C VAL A 606 25.50 -19.48 13.84
N LEU A 607 24.38 -19.46 14.58
CA LEU A 607 23.16 -18.79 14.15
C LEU A 607 23.20 -17.32 14.57
N VAL A 608 22.96 -16.41 13.62
CA VAL A 608 22.70 -14.99 13.91
C VAL A 608 21.24 -14.68 13.57
N THR A 609 20.44 -14.29 14.56
CA THR A 609 19.09 -13.77 14.30
C THR A 609 19.12 -12.27 14.08
N GLY A 610 18.23 -11.74 13.24
CA GLY A 610 18.29 -10.36 12.77
C GLY A 610 19.53 -10.11 11.90
N ALA A 611 20.03 -11.14 11.21
CA ALA A 611 21.31 -11.13 10.49
C ALA A 611 21.38 -10.10 9.35
N THR A 612 20.25 -9.72 8.76
CA THR A 612 20.19 -8.66 7.72
C THR A 612 20.00 -7.26 8.29
N GLY A 613 19.92 -7.11 9.61
CA GLY A 613 19.79 -5.83 10.31
C GLY A 613 21.13 -5.12 10.45
N ASN A 614 21.10 -3.86 10.92
CA ASN A 614 22.28 -2.99 11.03
C ASN A 614 23.43 -3.62 11.85
N LEU A 615 23.10 -4.25 12.98
CA LEU A 615 24.11 -4.93 13.81
C LEU A 615 24.39 -6.36 13.32
N GLY A 616 23.36 -7.06 12.83
CA GLY A 616 23.49 -8.45 12.39
C GLY A 616 24.45 -8.61 11.22
N ALA A 617 24.44 -7.68 10.25
CA ALA A 617 25.33 -7.75 9.10
C ALA A 617 26.82 -7.66 9.52
N ASP A 618 27.14 -6.79 10.48
CA ASP A 618 28.50 -6.67 11.01
C ASP A 618 28.90 -7.92 11.81
N VAL A 619 28.00 -8.50 12.60
CA VAL A 619 28.26 -9.74 13.36
C VAL A 619 28.52 -10.91 12.40
N VAL A 620 27.69 -11.07 11.37
CA VAL A 620 27.87 -12.10 10.34
C VAL A 620 29.24 -11.98 9.68
N ASP A 621 29.62 -10.76 9.28
CA ASP A 621 30.91 -10.55 8.62
C ASP A 621 32.10 -10.81 9.57
N GLN A 622 32.01 -10.43 10.85
CA GLN A 622 33.02 -10.75 11.86
C GLN A 622 33.15 -12.27 12.09
N LEU A 623 32.04 -13.00 12.16
CA LEU A 623 32.05 -14.46 12.30
C LEU A 623 32.73 -15.15 11.11
N ILE A 624 32.39 -14.75 9.89
CA ILE A 624 33.02 -15.28 8.66
C ILE A 624 34.52 -15.00 8.65
N ARG A 625 34.95 -13.79 9.01
CA ARG A 625 36.38 -13.43 9.10
C ARG A 625 37.14 -14.27 10.13
N HIS A 626 36.47 -14.71 11.19
CA HIS A 626 37.02 -15.61 12.20
C HIS A 626 36.85 -17.10 11.86
N GLY A 627 36.38 -17.41 10.64
CA GLY A 627 36.33 -18.76 10.11
C GLY A 627 35.11 -19.57 10.49
N TYR A 628 34.11 -18.99 11.15
CA TYR A 628 32.88 -19.69 11.52
C TYR A 628 31.98 -19.97 10.31
N ARG A 629 31.26 -21.09 10.36
CA ARG A 629 30.07 -21.27 9.51
C ARG A 629 28.94 -20.44 10.10
N VAL A 630 28.19 -19.73 9.25
CA VAL A 630 27.14 -18.84 9.72
C VAL A 630 25.80 -19.24 9.11
N ARG A 631 24.81 -19.45 9.98
CA ARG A 631 23.40 -19.44 9.62
C ARG A 631 22.81 -18.08 9.95
N GLY A 632 22.19 -17.42 8.97
CA GLY A 632 21.56 -16.11 9.14
C GLY A 632 20.04 -16.21 9.11
N GLN A 633 19.36 -15.68 10.11
CA GLN A 633 17.91 -15.49 10.05
C GLN A 633 17.53 -14.12 9.49
N PHE A 634 16.52 -14.10 8.64
CA PHE A 634 15.90 -12.89 8.10
C PHE A 634 14.36 -13.04 8.01
N HIS A 635 13.64 -11.92 7.87
CA HIS A 635 12.18 -11.92 7.62
C HIS A 635 11.70 -10.80 6.69
N ARG A 636 12.44 -9.69 6.62
CA ARG A 636 12.10 -8.55 5.76
C ARG A 636 13.01 -8.43 4.55
N LYS A 637 14.29 -8.18 4.76
CA LYS A 637 15.25 -7.95 3.68
C LYS A 637 15.86 -9.29 3.26
N VAL A 638 15.59 -9.70 2.03
CA VAL A 638 16.20 -10.83 1.38
C VAL A 638 17.71 -10.58 1.28
N PRO A 639 18.52 -11.49 1.81
CA PRO A 639 19.97 -11.39 1.78
C PRO A 639 20.52 -11.65 0.37
N SER A 640 21.80 -11.33 0.18
CA SER A 640 22.53 -11.55 -1.08
C SER A 640 23.90 -12.21 -0.90
N ASP A 641 24.32 -12.47 0.34
CA ASP A 641 25.64 -13.03 0.64
C ASP A 641 25.57 -14.56 0.55
N SER A 642 26.26 -15.15 -0.43
CA SER A 642 26.28 -16.60 -0.64
C SER A 642 27.15 -17.35 0.38
N ARG A 643 27.90 -16.66 1.24
CA ARG A 643 28.75 -17.30 2.27
C ARG A 643 27.96 -17.77 3.49
N VAL A 644 26.67 -17.43 3.57
CA VAL A 644 25.82 -17.64 4.75
C VAL A 644 24.67 -18.58 4.40
N GLU A 645 24.36 -19.50 5.32
CA GLU A 645 23.17 -20.34 5.23
C GLU A 645 21.94 -19.53 5.69
N TRP A 646 21.09 -19.12 4.75
CA TRP A 646 19.97 -18.23 5.07
C TRP A 646 18.67 -18.99 5.35
N VAL A 647 18.02 -18.63 6.46
CA VAL A 647 16.72 -19.19 6.85
C VAL A 647 15.71 -18.07 7.12
N ALA A 648 14.55 -18.15 6.48
CA ALA A 648 13.47 -17.18 6.68
C ALA A 648 12.59 -17.57 7.87
N VAL A 649 12.53 -16.73 8.90
CA VAL A 649 11.66 -16.91 10.09
C VAL A 649 11.17 -15.55 10.56
N ASP A 650 9.86 -15.34 10.73
CA ASP A 650 9.33 -14.09 11.28
C ASP A 650 9.00 -14.21 12.77
N PHE A 651 9.85 -13.62 13.63
CA PHE A 651 9.63 -13.60 15.08
C PHE A 651 8.42 -12.75 15.52
N SER A 652 7.80 -11.97 14.63
CA SER A 652 6.57 -11.23 14.94
C SER A 652 5.30 -12.05 14.73
N ASP A 653 5.40 -13.22 14.09
CA ASP A 653 4.28 -14.14 13.91
C ASP A 653 3.92 -14.81 15.25
N ALA A 654 2.69 -14.55 15.71
CA ALA A 654 2.15 -15.15 16.93
C ALA A 654 1.89 -16.65 16.80
N ASN A 655 1.70 -17.15 15.56
CA ASN A 655 1.44 -18.54 15.23
C ASN A 655 2.66 -19.25 14.64
N LEU A 656 3.87 -18.67 14.79
CA LEU A 656 5.11 -19.26 14.32
C LEU A 656 5.19 -20.73 14.77
N ALA A 657 5.48 -21.69 13.89
CA ALA A 657 5.53 -23.11 14.26
C ALA A 657 6.84 -23.47 14.99
N ASP A 658 6.78 -24.33 16.00
CA ASP A 658 7.99 -24.79 16.72
C ASP A 658 8.97 -25.51 15.79
N ALA A 659 8.47 -26.28 14.81
CA ALA A 659 9.31 -26.93 13.79
C ALA A 659 10.12 -25.94 12.93
N ALA A 660 9.66 -24.69 12.77
CA ALA A 660 10.45 -23.65 12.10
C ALA A 660 11.61 -23.17 12.97
N LEU A 661 11.41 -23.10 14.29
CA LEU A 661 12.46 -22.78 15.26
C LEU A 661 13.46 -23.93 15.40
N ASP A 662 13.00 -25.19 15.42
CA ASP A 662 13.88 -26.37 15.46
C ASP A 662 14.76 -26.43 14.21
N ARG A 663 14.19 -26.26 13.00
CA ARG A 663 14.97 -26.14 11.76
C ARG A 663 15.97 -24.98 11.79
N LEU A 664 15.63 -23.88 12.46
CA LEU A 664 16.51 -22.73 12.56
C LEU A 664 17.76 -23.04 13.39
N VAL A 665 17.65 -23.86 14.44
CA VAL A 665 18.75 -24.19 15.36
C VAL A 665 19.40 -25.56 15.10
N ASP A 666 18.91 -26.33 14.13
CA ASP A 666 19.45 -27.64 13.78
C ASP A 666 20.95 -27.59 13.43
N GLY A 667 21.77 -28.40 14.11
CA GLY A 667 23.22 -28.42 13.94
C GLY A 667 23.97 -27.16 14.39
N VAL A 668 23.29 -26.20 15.07
CA VAL A 668 23.89 -24.95 15.53
C VAL A 668 24.63 -25.16 16.85
N ALA A 669 25.89 -24.74 16.93
CA ALA A 669 26.69 -24.79 18.16
C ALA A 669 26.44 -23.59 19.08
N ALA A 670 26.18 -22.41 18.50
CA ALA A 670 26.01 -21.15 19.22
C ALA A 670 24.99 -20.23 18.53
N VAL A 671 24.20 -19.50 19.34
CA VAL A 671 23.23 -18.52 18.87
C VAL A 671 23.64 -17.12 19.30
N VAL A 672 23.61 -16.18 18.37
CA VAL A 672 23.65 -14.73 18.60
C VAL A 672 22.29 -14.16 18.24
N HIS A 673 21.48 -13.90 19.26
CA HIS A 673 20.12 -13.43 19.11
C HIS A 673 20.05 -11.89 19.08
N LEU A 674 19.90 -11.32 17.87
CA LEU A 674 19.73 -9.88 17.65
C LEU A 674 18.35 -9.51 17.11
N ALA A 675 17.52 -10.50 16.74
CA ALA A 675 16.14 -10.25 16.36
C ALA A 675 15.37 -9.66 17.56
N GLY A 676 14.79 -8.47 17.40
CA GLY A 676 14.06 -7.83 18.47
C GLY A 676 13.19 -6.67 17.98
N GLY A 677 12.01 -6.53 18.57
CA GLY A 677 11.14 -5.38 18.35
C GLY A 677 11.74 -4.13 19.03
N LEU A 678 11.67 -3.00 18.33
CA LEU A 678 12.11 -1.69 18.81
C LEU A 678 10.94 -0.89 19.40
N PRO A 679 11.17 0.22 20.14
CA PRO A 679 10.10 1.07 20.67
C PRO A 679 9.08 1.46 19.59
N GLY A 680 7.79 1.22 19.87
CA GLY A 680 6.69 1.51 18.94
C GLY A 680 6.46 0.47 17.83
N THR A 681 7.17 -0.66 17.85
CA THR A 681 6.91 -1.79 16.94
C THR A 681 5.64 -2.54 17.40
N PRO A 682 4.71 -2.89 16.50
CA PRO A 682 3.62 -3.82 16.82
C PRO A 682 4.13 -5.16 17.33
N HIS A 683 3.34 -5.87 18.15
CA HIS A 683 3.66 -7.22 18.66
C HIS A 683 5.00 -7.31 19.42
N LEU A 684 5.38 -6.24 20.13
CA LEU A 684 6.65 -6.15 20.84
C LEU A 684 6.85 -7.31 21.85
N GLU A 685 5.78 -7.69 22.56
CA GLU A 685 5.78 -8.79 23.52
C GLU A 685 5.94 -10.16 22.85
N THR A 686 5.27 -10.38 21.70
CA THR A 686 5.43 -11.59 20.89
C THR A 686 6.90 -11.77 20.47
N ILE A 687 7.54 -10.71 19.98
CA ILE A 687 8.91 -10.75 19.47
C ILE A 687 9.92 -10.92 20.61
N ASN A 688 9.91 -10.00 21.59
CA ASN A 688 10.98 -9.89 22.59
C ASN A 688 10.81 -10.86 23.76
N VAL A 689 9.64 -11.48 23.94
CA VAL A 689 9.35 -12.37 25.07
C VAL A 689 8.89 -13.75 24.60
N ALA A 690 7.72 -13.83 23.93
CA ALA A 690 7.10 -15.13 23.64
C ALA A 690 7.96 -15.97 22.69
N ASN A 691 8.32 -15.44 21.52
CA ASN A 691 9.13 -16.18 20.55
C ASN A 691 10.62 -16.22 20.93
N LEU A 692 11.12 -15.31 21.78
CA LEU A 692 12.43 -15.45 22.43
C LEU A 692 12.48 -16.71 23.31
N LYS A 693 11.46 -16.90 24.17
CA LYS A 693 11.36 -18.09 25.02
C LYS A 693 11.35 -19.36 24.17
N ARG A 694 10.52 -19.39 23.13
CA ARG A 694 10.38 -20.56 22.25
C ARG A 694 11.67 -20.87 21.48
N LEU A 695 12.41 -19.85 21.07
CA LEU A 695 13.74 -20.04 20.49
C LEU A 695 14.71 -20.64 21.52
N ALA A 696 14.73 -20.15 22.77
CA ALA A 696 15.55 -20.72 23.83
C ALA A 696 15.16 -22.18 24.14
N ASP A 697 13.87 -22.51 24.14
CA ASP A 697 13.40 -23.89 24.26
C ASP A 697 13.93 -24.77 23.12
N ALA A 698 13.87 -24.29 21.87
CA ALA A 698 14.41 -25.00 20.71
C ALA A 698 15.93 -25.19 20.82
N CYS A 699 16.68 -24.16 21.25
CA CYS A 699 18.12 -24.24 21.47
C CYS A 699 18.48 -25.36 22.44
N VAL A 700 17.78 -25.44 23.57
CA VAL A 700 18.06 -26.47 24.59
C VAL A 700 17.67 -27.87 24.12
N ARG A 701 16.56 -28.02 23.38
CA ARG A 701 16.19 -29.32 22.78
C ARG A 701 17.24 -29.82 21.78
N ASN A 702 17.86 -28.91 21.03
CA ASN A 702 18.84 -29.23 19.99
C ASN A 702 20.30 -29.15 20.48
N GLY A 703 20.54 -29.03 21.79
CA GLY A 703 21.88 -29.08 22.37
C GLY A 703 22.78 -27.88 22.07
N VAL A 704 22.21 -26.70 21.80
CA VAL A 704 22.97 -25.46 21.60
C VAL A 704 23.67 -25.08 22.91
N GLY A 705 25.00 -24.97 22.88
CA GLY A 705 25.80 -24.73 24.10
C GLY A 705 25.87 -23.26 24.53
N TYR A 706 25.70 -22.31 23.59
CA TYR A 706 25.84 -20.87 23.83
C TYR A 706 24.67 -20.06 23.28
N PHE A 707 24.17 -19.11 24.07
CA PHE A 707 23.11 -18.17 23.70
C PHE A 707 23.49 -16.74 24.07
N GLY A 708 23.92 -15.96 23.10
CA GLY A 708 24.10 -14.52 23.22
C GLY A 708 22.81 -13.76 22.93
N HIS A 709 22.38 -12.85 23.80
CA HIS A 709 21.17 -12.07 23.63
C HIS A 709 21.45 -10.56 23.60
N ALA A 710 21.00 -9.89 22.54
CA ALA A 710 20.99 -8.43 22.45
C ALA A 710 19.95 -7.82 23.41
N SER A 711 20.37 -7.60 24.65
CA SER A 711 19.69 -6.72 25.59
C SER A 711 19.98 -5.24 25.25
N SER A 712 19.69 -4.32 26.17
CA SER A 712 19.89 -2.89 25.96
C SER A 712 20.05 -2.16 27.27
N MET A 713 20.79 -1.05 27.27
CA MET A 713 20.96 -0.18 28.44
C MET A 713 19.64 0.22 29.13
N VAL A 714 18.51 0.16 28.43
CA VAL A 714 17.18 0.51 28.96
C VAL A 714 16.73 -0.34 30.15
N VAL A 715 17.31 -1.53 30.33
CA VAL A 715 17.00 -2.42 31.46
C VAL A 715 17.37 -1.82 32.82
N TYR A 716 18.25 -0.82 32.83
CA TYR A 716 18.62 -0.05 34.04
C TYR A 716 17.61 1.06 34.38
N GLY A 717 16.68 1.39 33.49
CA GLY A 717 15.67 2.42 33.72
C GLY A 717 16.28 3.81 33.94
N SER A 718 15.93 4.46 35.06
CA SER A 718 16.54 5.71 35.51
C SER A 718 17.32 5.49 36.82
N PRO A 719 18.62 5.13 36.72
CA PRO A 719 19.46 4.77 37.88
C PRO A 719 19.81 5.98 38.75
N CYS A 720 20.25 5.72 39.99
CA CYS A 720 20.62 6.76 40.95
C CYS A 720 22.08 7.26 40.81
N ARG A 721 22.87 6.63 39.92
CA ARG A 721 24.27 6.97 39.65
C ARG A 721 24.45 7.27 38.17
N ARG A 722 25.43 8.12 37.86
CA ARG A 722 25.72 8.57 36.49
C ARG A 722 26.57 7.55 35.70
N LEU A 723 27.47 6.83 36.35
CA LEU A 723 28.20 5.71 35.76
C LEU A 723 27.56 4.41 36.26
N VAL A 724 27.22 3.52 35.34
CA VAL A 724 26.38 2.33 35.57
C VAL A 724 27.14 1.09 35.11
N ASP A 725 27.56 0.27 36.06
CA ASP A 725 28.12 -1.06 35.81
C ASP A 725 27.02 -2.13 35.85
N GLU A 726 27.39 -3.40 35.61
CA GLU A 726 26.45 -4.52 35.57
C GLU A 726 25.84 -4.89 36.92
N THR A 727 26.36 -4.33 38.04
CA THR A 727 25.83 -4.53 39.39
C THR A 727 24.71 -3.55 39.74
N ALA A 728 24.49 -2.54 38.89
CA ALA A 728 23.46 -1.54 39.10
C ALA A 728 22.05 -2.19 39.12
N PRO A 729 21.12 -1.71 39.98
CA PRO A 729 19.77 -2.23 40.03
C PRO A 729 19.07 -2.15 38.66
N LEU A 730 18.44 -3.25 38.27
CA LEU A 730 17.63 -3.34 37.06
C LEU A 730 16.20 -2.88 37.34
N LEU A 731 15.45 -2.65 36.27
CA LEU A 731 14.01 -2.47 36.33
C LEU A 731 13.33 -3.66 36.99
N ASP A 732 12.48 -3.38 37.96
CA ASP A 732 11.57 -4.34 38.57
C ASP A 732 10.23 -4.27 37.83
N VAL A 733 9.96 -5.26 36.99
CA VAL A 733 8.75 -5.31 36.15
C VAL A 733 7.48 -5.58 36.95
N SER A 734 7.59 -5.98 38.23
CA SER A 734 6.45 -6.15 39.14
C SER A 734 5.97 -4.81 39.75
N ARG A 735 6.79 -3.75 39.65
CA ARG A 735 6.49 -2.42 40.18
C ARG A 735 6.15 -1.43 39.06
N PRO A 736 5.40 -0.35 39.36
CA PRO A 736 5.04 0.68 38.37
C PRO A 736 6.28 1.28 37.66
N ILE A 737 6.40 1.05 36.36
CA ILE A 737 7.61 1.39 35.59
C ILE A 737 7.81 2.90 35.41
N GLU A 738 6.75 3.70 35.38
CA GLU A 738 6.80 5.17 35.38
C GLU A 738 7.51 5.78 36.61
N ARG A 739 7.61 5.02 37.70
CA ARG A 739 8.34 5.42 38.91
C ARG A 739 9.82 5.06 38.84
N GLN A 740 10.19 4.15 37.94
CA GLN A 740 11.55 3.63 37.80
C GLN A 740 12.26 4.17 36.57
N TYR A 741 11.52 4.58 35.53
CA TYR A 741 12.06 4.99 34.24
C TYR A 741 11.35 6.24 33.69
N PHE A 742 12.11 7.32 33.53
CA PHE A 742 11.58 8.64 33.18
C PHE A 742 11.58 8.87 31.66
N GLU A 743 10.85 8.03 30.94
CA GLU A 743 10.76 8.09 29.47
C GLU A 743 9.32 7.94 28.95
N SER A 744 9.14 8.10 27.64
CA SER A 744 7.83 7.97 26.98
C SER A 744 7.19 6.58 27.22
N PRO A 745 5.85 6.43 27.12
CA PRO A 745 5.18 5.14 27.29
C PRO A 745 5.75 4.02 26.40
N GLN A 746 6.03 4.33 25.12
CA GLN A 746 6.61 3.38 24.16
C GLN A 746 8.01 2.90 24.57
N MET A 747 8.82 3.80 25.12
CA MET A 747 10.16 3.44 25.64
C MET A 747 10.07 2.60 26.90
N ARG A 748 9.10 2.87 27.78
CA ARG A 748 8.85 2.07 28.99
C ARG A 748 8.40 0.65 28.62
N GLU A 749 7.50 0.51 27.65
CA GLU A 749 7.07 -0.78 27.13
C GLU A 749 8.24 -1.59 26.55
N TYR A 750 9.08 -0.94 25.72
CA TYR A 750 10.31 -1.54 25.21
C TYR A 750 11.24 -2.01 26.33
N ALA A 751 11.51 -1.16 27.33
CA ALA A 751 12.37 -1.50 28.45
C ALA A 751 11.82 -2.66 29.28
N ARG A 752 10.50 -2.69 29.52
CA ARG A 752 9.81 -3.83 30.14
C ARG A 752 10.04 -5.10 29.32
N SER A 753 9.82 -5.07 28.01
CA SER A 753 10.00 -6.25 27.16
C SER A 753 11.43 -6.81 27.19
N LYS A 754 12.45 -5.94 27.17
CA LYS A 754 13.86 -6.34 27.27
C LYS A 754 14.19 -6.93 28.63
N ARG A 755 13.69 -6.31 29.71
CA ARG A 755 13.90 -6.81 31.07
C ARG A 755 13.23 -8.17 31.30
N VAL A 756 12.00 -8.35 30.84
CA VAL A 756 11.31 -9.65 30.87
C VAL A 756 12.06 -10.68 30.03
N GLY A 757 12.60 -10.30 28.87
CA GLY A 757 13.46 -11.16 28.07
C GLY A 757 14.70 -11.66 28.84
N GLU A 758 15.38 -10.79 29.59
CA GLU A 758 16.48 -11.21 30.48
C GLU A 758 16.01 -12.21 31.56
N ASP A 759 14.83 -12.00 32.16
CA ASP A 759 14.24 -12.92 33.15
C ASP A 759 13.81 -14.27 32.56
N VAL A 760 13.41 -14.29 31.29
CA VAL A 760 13.12 -15.54 30.57
C VAL A 760 14.41 -16.33 30.40
N LEU A 761 15.46 -15.70 29.89
CA LEU A 761 16.72 -16.38 29.58
C LEU A 761 17.49 -16.85 30.82
N SER A 762 17.36 -16.17 31.96
CA SER A 762 18.01 -16.60 33.21
C SER A 762 17.57 -18.00 33.66
N ARG A 763 16.36 -18.44 33.30
CA ARG A 763 15.84 -19.79 33.59
C ARG A 763 16.53 -20.90 32.79
N TYR A 764 17.27 -20.55 31.75
CA TYR A 764 17.99 -21.49 30.90
C TYR A 764 19.49 -21.56 31.22
N ALA A 765 19.97 -20.72 32.15
CA ALA A 765 21.38 -20.62 32.51
C ALA A 765 21.97 -21.94 33.05
N GLU A 766 21.15 -22.83 33.62
CA GLU A 766 21.59 -24.16 34.07
C GLU A 766 21.79 -25.16 32.92
N ARG A 767 21.18 -24.89 31.75
CA ARG A 767 21.15 -25.82 30.60
C ARG A 767 22.02 -25.35 29.44
N MET A 768 22.31 -24.06 29.35
CA MET A 768 23.19 -23.47 28.34
C MET A 768 23.88 -22.22 28.89
N HIS A 769 25.00 -21.82 28.29
CA HIS A 769 25.65 -20.56 28.64
C HIS A 769 24.88 -19.39 28.02
N VAL A 770 24.58 -18.34 28.80
CA VAL A 770 23.82 -17.17 28.34
C VAL A 770 24.64 -15.89 28.55
N ASP A 771 24.89 -15.16 27.48
CA ASP A 771 25.44 -13.81 27.55
C ASP A 771 24.37 -12.75 27.27
N LEU A 772 24.22 -11.79 28.17
CA LEU A 772 23.35 -10.62 27.99
C LEU A 772 24.18 -9.42 27.54
N TYR A 773 24.02 -9.03 26.28
CA TYR A 773 24.68 -7.87 25.71
C TYR A 773 23.87 -6.60 26.01
N ARG A 774 24.24 -5.85 27.05
CA ARG A 774 23.60 -4.57 27.38
C ARG A 774 24.24 -3.46 26.57
N ILE A 775 23.76 -3.31 25.35
CA ILE A 775 24.35 -2.42 24.35
C ILE A 775 23.91 -0.96 24.62
N ALA A 776 24.86 -0.04 24.53
CA ALA A 776 24.61 1.40 24.49
C ALA A 776 23.89 1.81 23.18
N LEU A 777 23.74 3.10 22.87
CA LEU A 777 23.10 3.51 21.61
C LEU A 777 24.01 3.24 20.42
N ALA A 778 23.79 2.12 19.73
CA ALA A 778 24.54 1.78 18.52
C ALA A 778 24.18 2.74 17.37
N GLN A 779 25.15 3.51 16.87
CA GLN A 779 24.96 4.50 15.79
C GLN A 779 26.13 4.47 14.81
N GLN A 780 25.83 4.70 13.53
CA GLN A 780 26.85 4.73 12.48
C GLN A 780 27.81 5.92 12.65
N PRO A 781 29.06 5.84 12.15
CA PRO A 781 29.98 6.97 12.12
C PRO A 781 29.35 8.20 11.47
N GLY A 782 29.67 9.40 11.96
CA GLY A 782 29.09 10.64 11.44
C GLY A 782 27.71 11.02 12.01
N TYR A 783 27.08 10.16 12.83
CA TYR A 783 25.75 10.43 13.40
C TYR A 783 25.71 11.70 14.26
N LEU A 784 26.73 11.92 15.07
CA LEU A 784 26.81 13.11 15.92
C LEU A 784 27.13 14.36 15.10
N GLU A 785 28.01 14.24 14.10
CA GLU A 785 28.38 15.30 13.16
C GLU A 785 27.17 15.76 12.34
N ALA A 786 26.31 14.84 11.90
CA ALA A 786 25.07 15.15 11.19
C ALA A 786 24.13 16.05 12.00
N SER A 787 24.24 16.05 13.33
CA SER A 787 23.45 16.95 14.18
C SER A 787 23.86 18.42 14.06
N LEU A 788 25.02 18.72 13.46
CA LEU A 788 25.40 20.08 13.08
C LEU A 788 24.46 20.67 12.02
N GLN A 789 23.79 19.85 11.22
CA GLN A 789 22.83 20.35 10.21
C GLN A 789 21.41 20.52 10.76
N TRP A 790 21.17 20.22 12.04
CA TRP A 790 19.83 20.33 12.62
C TRP A 790 19.41 21.80 12.84
N ASN A 791 18.10 22.06 12.82
CA ASN A 791 17.55 23.37 13.15
C ASN A 791 17.86 23.77 14.62
N ARG A 792 17.71 25.06 14.97
CA ARG A 792 18.06 25.59 16.29
C ARG A 792 17.32 24.86 17.43
N THR A 793 16.02 24.59 17.25
CA THR A 793 15.19 23.89 18.23
C THR A 793 15.70 22.47 18.50
N LYS A 794 15.96 21.68 17.46
CA LYS A 794 16.41 20.29 17.61
C LYS A 794 17.82 20.21 18.22
N ARG A 795 18.71 21.17 17.92
CA ARG A 795 20.03 21.28 18.57
C ARG A 795 19.94 21.64 20.05
N LEU A 796 19.06 22.59 20.40
CA LEU A 796 18.79 22.94 21.79
C LEU A 796 18.35 21.70 22.59
N PHE A 797 17.47 20.87 22.02
CA PHE A 797 17.04 19.62 22.65
C PHE A 797 18.08 18.48 22.66
N ALA A 798 19.04 18.49 21.74
CA ALA A 798 20.11 17.49 21.64
C ALA A 798 21.21 17.71 22.70
N LEU A 799 21.51 18.97 23.05
CA LEU A 799 22.45 19.35 24.12
C LEU A 799 22.06 18.79 25.50
N TYR A 800 20.81 18.34 25.67
CA TYR A 800 20.32 17.69 26.89
C TYR A 800 20.71 16.22 27.00
N ARG A 801 21.25 15.62 25.94
CA ARG A 801 21.55 14.18 25.86
C ARG A 801 23.06 13.96 25.95
N ASN A 802 23.55 13.61 27.12
CA ASN A 802 24.83 12.90 27.34
C ASN A 802 24.74 11.42 26.94
N SER A 803 24.01 11.14 25.85
CA SER A 803 23.77 9.79 25.37
C SER A 803 25.08 9.06 25.11
N HIS A 804 25.11 7.79 25.47
CA HIS A 804 26.25 6.90 25.31
C HIS A 804 26.15 6.20 23.97
N TYR A 805 27.08 6.45 23.05
CA TYR A 805 27.09 5.85 21.72
C TYR A 805 28.19 4.80 21.57
N ILE A 806 28.01 3.88 20.63
CA ILE A 806 29.03 2.93 20.20
C ILE A 806 28.82 2.60 18.73
N SER A 807 29.90 2.38 17.98
CA SER A 807 29.79 1.94 16.58
C SER A 807 29.24 0.51 16.49
N PRO A 808 28.31 0.21 15.56
CA PRO A 808 27.82 -1.16 15.32
C PRO A 808 28.96 -2.17 15.09
N ARG A 809 30.03 -1.74 14.42
CA ARG A 809 31.24 -2.55 14.22
C ARG A 809 31.91 -2.95 15.54
N ASN A 810 32.07 -2.04 16.51
CA ASN A 810 32.63 -2.38 17.82
C ASN A 810 31.69 -3.27 18.63
N VAL A 811 30.37 -3.09 18.52
CA VAL A 811 29.41 -4.00 19.14
C VAL A 811 29.55 -5.41 18.57
N ALA A 812 29.64 -5.55 17.25
CA ALA A 812 29.82 -6.83 16.58
C ALA A 812 31.13 -7.53 17.00
N ARG A 813 32.24 -6.79 17.06
CA ARG A 813 33.53 -7.30 17.56
C ARG A 813 33.44 -7.78 19.01
N ALA A 814 32.75 -7.03 19.88
CA ALA A 814 32.56 -7.42 21.28
C ALA A 814 31.74 -8.70 21.41
N ILE A 815 30.64 -8.82 20.64
CA ILE A 815 29.79 -10.01 20.61
C ILE A 815 30.59 -11.24 20.15
N VAL A 816 31.33 -11.14 19.05
CA VAL A 816 32.12 -12.26 18.53
C VAL A 816 33.27 -12.61 19.49
N HIS A 817 33.90 -11.62 20.14
CA HIS A 817 34.90 -11.86 21.18
C HIS A 817 34.36 -12.69 22.36
N LEU A 818 33.17 -12.33 22.86
CA LEU A 818 32.53 -13.06 23.96
C LEU A 818 32.12 -14.48 23.56
N LEU A 819 31.53 -14.65 22.36
CA LEU A 819 31.19 -15.96 21.81
C LEU A 819 32.42 -16.85 21.69
N ARG A 820 33.51 -16.35 21.12
CA ARG A 820 34.79 -17.08 20.98
C ARG A 820 35.30 -17.55 22.33
N ARG A 821 35.35 -16.64 23.30
CA ARG A 821 35.78 -16.93 24.67
C ARG A 821 34.95 -18.05 25.30
N SER A 822 33.64 -18.11 25.04
CA SER A 822 32.79 -19.19 25.55
C SER A 822 33.01 -20.51 24.83
N LEU A 823 33.18 -20.51 23.50
CA LEU A 823 33.44 -21.72 22.72
C LEU A 823 34.81 -22.33 23.04
N ASP A 824 35.86 -21.51 23.15
CA ASP A 824 37.23 -21.96 23.43
C ASP A 824 37.39 -22.57 24.84
N ARG A 825 36.58 -22.13 25.81
CA ARG A 825 36.61 -22.64 27.19
C ARG A 825 35.84 -23.94 27.40
N GLY A 826 35.11 -24.40 26.37
CA GLY A 826 34.05 -25.39 26.49
C GLY A 826 32.84 -24.79 27.21
N ALA A 827 31.70 -24.68 26.53
CA ALA A 827 30.53 -23.98 27.06
C ALA A 827 30.13 -24.54 28.44
N ARG A 828 30.19 -23.69 29.48
CA ARG A 828 29.71 -24.01 30.83
C ARG A 828 28.38 -23.30 31.08
N SER A 829 27.40 -24.02 31.62
CA SER A 829 26.12 -23.46 32.05
C SER A 829 26.34 -22.25 32.97
N GLY A 830 25.71 -21.13 32.67
CA GLY A 830 25.78 -19.90 33.47
C GLY A 830 25.15 -18.72 32.73
N ILE A 831 25.04 -17.59 33.42
CA ILE A 831 24.59 -16.33 32.82
C ILE A 831 25.54 -15.20 33.18
N GLU A 832 25.98 -14.45 32.18
CA GLU A 832 26.79 -13.26 32.34
C GLU A 832 26.16 -12.07 31.63
N ALA A 833 26.18 -10.89 32.25
CA ALA A 833 25.85 -9.64 31.58
C ALA A 833 27.11 -8.85 31.26
N PHE A 834 27.13 -8.19 30.10
CA PHE A 834 28.20 -7.30 29.66
C PHE A 834 27.63 -6.00 29.13
N ASN A 835 28.07 -4.88 29.70
CA ASN A 835 27.85 -3.56 29.14
C ASN A 835 28.75 -3.39 27.91
N ILE A 836 28.13 -3.23 26.74
CA ILE A 836 28.84 -2.99 25.48
C ILE A 836 28.70 -1.51 25.14
N ALA A 837 29.75 -0.74 25.41
CA ALA A 837 29.71 0.71 25.36
C ALA A 837 31.10 1.30 25.07
N ASP A 838 31.17 2.47 24.43
CA ASP A 838 32.41 3.26 24.31
C ASP A 838 32.37 4.41 25.32
N THR A 839 32.97 4.21 26.50
CA THR A 839 32.98 5.21 27.58
C THR A 839 33.64 6.54 27.19
N ALA A 840 34.46 6.55 26.13
CA ALA A 840 35.14 7.73 25.61
C ALA A 840 34.35 8.43 24.48
N SER A 841 33.18 7.92 24.11
CA SER A 841 32.35 8.48 23.04
C SER A 841 32.02 9.97 23.28
N PRO A 842 32.18 10.83 22.25
CA PRO A 842 31.95 12.26 22.40
C PRO A 842 30.47 12.59 22.60
N THR A 843 30.18 13.66 23.32
CA THR A 843 28.81 14.18 23.51
C THR A 843 28.41 15.16 22.41
N TYR A 844 27.11 15.43 22.26
CA TYR A 844 26.62 16.52 21.38
C TYR A 844 27.26 17.87 21.71
N GLU A 845 27.47 18.14 23.00
CA GLU A 845 28.10 19.38 23.45
C GLU A 845 29.55 19.49 22.97
N GLU A 846 30.33 18.43 23.09
CA GLU A 846 31.72 18.39 22.62
C GLU A 846 31.81 18.54 21.11
N VAL A 847 30.91 17.91 20.35
CA VAL A 847 30.84 18.06 18.89
C VAL A 847 30.47 19.48 18.49
N TYR A 848 29.51 20.12 19.17
CA TYR A 848 29.14 21.51 18.88
C TYR A 848 30.24 22.50 19.25
N ARG A 849 30.94 22.25 20.36
CA ARG A 849 32.08 23.06 20.79
C ARG A 849 33.24 22.97 19.81
N ARG A 850 33.59 21.76 19.35
CA ARG A 850 34.60 21.54 18.30
C ARG A 850 34.24 22.24 16.98
N ALA A 851 32.95 22.32 16.65
CA ALA A 851 32.46 23.03 15.47
C ALA A 851 32.27 24.56 15.67
N GLY A 852 32.80 25.15 16.74
CA GLY A 852 32.74 26.60 16.99
C GLY A 852 31.35 27.13 17.39
N ARG A 853 30.42 26.27 17.82
CA ARG A 853 29.06 26.67 18.21
C ARG A 853 28.96 26.80 19.72
N LYS A 854 28.52 27.98 20.20
CA LYS A 854 28.30 28.21 21.64
C LYS A 854 27.18 27.30 22.17
N PRO A 855 27.39 26.51 23.23
CA PRO A 855 26.32 25.78 23.89
C PRO A 855 25.28 26.76 24.45
N LEU A 856 23.99 26.45 24.27
CA LEU A 856 22.89 27.18 24.93
C LEU A 856 22.81 26.75 26.41
N VAL A 857 22.31 27.62 27.29
CA VAL A 857 22.18 27.40 28.74
C VAL A 857 21.39 26.11 29.06
N HIS A 858 21.80 25.37 30.10
CA HIS A 858 21.12 24.16 30.62
C HIS A 858 19.78 24.50 31.32
N VAL A 859 18.74 24.85 30.54
CA VAL A 859 17.38 25.19 31.04
C VAL A 859 16.56 24.01 31.66
N PRO A 860 16.69 22.72 31.27
CA PRO A 860 15.68 21.69 31.64
C PRO A 860 15.82 20.96 32.97
N LEU A 861 16.91 21.14 33.74
CA LEU A 861 16.97 20.52 35.08
C LEU A 861 15.78 21.00 35.95
N LEU A 862 15.38 22.27 35.74
CA LEU A 862 14.20 22.87 36.35
C LEU A 862 12.89 22.25 35.81
N ALA A 863 12.81 21.97 34.50
CA ALA A 863 11.59 21.42 33.88
C ALA A 863 11.29 19.99 34.32
N ASP A 864 12.32 19.15 34.49
CA ASP A 864 12.15 17.78 35.00
C ASP A 864 11.88 17.76 36.51
N VAL A 865 12.44 18.71 37.28
CA VAL A 865 12.07 18.93 38.69
C VAL A 865 10.60 19.36 38.79
N VAL A 866 10.17 20.34 37.99
CA VAL A 866 8.77 20.81 37.92
C VAL A 866 7.82 19.68 37.50
N LYS A 867 8.19 18.88 36.50
CA LYS A 867 7.41 17.71 36.05
C LYS A 867 7.36 16.61 37.10
N SER A 868 8.42 16.43 37.88
CA SER A 868 8.46 15.43 38.97
C SER A 868 7.58 15.85 40.15
N VAL A 869 7.53 17.14 40.46
CA VAL A 869 6.63 17.72 41.48
C VAL A 869 5.17 17.63 41.02
N ALA A 870 4.86 17.96 39.76
CA ALA A 870 3.50 17.94 39.21
C ALA A 870 2.83 16.56 39.16
N VAL A 871 3.60 15.46 39.22
CA VAL A 871 3.08 14.07 39.15
C VAL A 871 3.22 13.35 40.51
N GLY A 872 3.45 14.08 41.61
CA GLY A 872 3.48 13.53 42.97
C GLY A 872 4.63 12.54 43.25
N LYS A 873 5.75 12.64 42.52
CA LYS A 873 6.88 11.71 42.65
C LYS A 873 7.79 12.13 43.82
N ARG A 874 8.28 11.16 44.62
CA ARG A 874 9.38 11.40 45.58
C ARG A 874 10.61 11.87 44.82
N VAL A 875 11.21 12.98 45.26
CA VAL A 875 12.44 13.56 44.69
C VAL A 875 13.64 12.70 45.06
N ALA A 876 13.79 11.56 44.40
CA ALA A 876 15.00 10.74 44.45
C ALA A 876 15.90 11.12 43.26
N LYS A 877 17.18 11.39 43.52
CA LYS A 877 18.17 11.69 42.48
C LYS A 877 18.27 10.50 41.52
N ARG A 878 17.77 10.66 40.29
CA ARG A 878 17.78 9.65 39.21
C ARG A 878 18.23 10.28 37.89
N PHE A 879 18.90 9.50 37.06
CA PHE A 879 19.42 9.91 35.76
C PHE A 879 18.64 9.21 34.64
N PRO A 880 17.94 9.93 33.75
CA PRO A 880 17.30 9.32 32.58
C PRO A 880 18.32 8.83 31.55
N MET A 881 17.89 8.08 30.52
CA MET A 881 18.78 7.43 29.53
C MET A 881 19.78 8.38 28.88
N GLY A 882 19.40 9.65 28.68
CA GLY A 882 20.28 10.67 28.14
C GLY A 882 21.32 11.22 29.12
N PHE A 883 21.41 10.74 30.36
CA PHE A 883 22.23 11.37 31.41
C PHE A 883 23.20 10.43 32.11
N TYR A 884 22.99 9.11 32.07
CA TYR A 884 23.94 8.12 32.58
C TYR A 884 24.78 7.50 31.46
N ARG A 885 25.94 6.94 31.83
CA ARG A 885 26.88 6.22 30.98
C ARG A 885 27.06 4.80 31.52
N LEU A 886 27.23 3.84 30.61
CA LEU A 886 27.60 2.47 30.97
C LEU A 886 29.10 2.37 31.21
N ASP A 887 29.50 1.62 32.24
CA ASP A 887 30.91 1.25 32.46
C ASP A 887 31.24 -0.01 31.64
N ASP A 888 32.30 0.04 30.83
CA ASP A 888 32.77 -1.05 29.97
C ASP A 888 33.96 -1.83 30.55
N ARG A 889 34.36 -1.56 31.80
CA ARG A 889 35.49 -2.23 32.48
C ARG A 889 35.37 -3.75 32.50
N LYS A 890 34.18 -4.29 32.75
CA LYS A 890 33.96 -5.74 32.76
C LYS A 890 34.30 -6.34 31.39
N LEU A 891 33.80 -5.76 30.30
CA LEU A 891 34.11 -6.20 28.94
C LEU A 891 35.62 -6.11 28.65
N ARG A 892 36.28 -5.00 29.02
CA ARG A 892 37.74 -4.85 28.83
C ARG A 892 38.57 -5.86 29.62
N SER A 893 38.12 -6.24 30.82
CA SER A 893 38.78 -7.26 31.64
C SER A 893 38.82 -8.64 30.97
N THR A 894 38.00 -8.86 29.94
CA THR A 894 38.01 -10.08 29.11
C THR A 894 39.08 -10.07 28.02
N GLY A 895 39.89 -8.99 27.92
CA GLY A 895 40.87 -8.78 26.86
C GLY A 895 40.32 -8.06 25.62
N PHE A 896 39.05 -7.63 25.62
CA PHE A 896 38.46 -6.90 24.50
C PHE A 896 39.00 -5.48 24.40
N MET A 897 39.36 -5.06 23.18
CA MET A 897 39.85 -3.71 22.87
C MET A 897 39.00 -3.06 21.78
N LEU A 898 38.48 -1.86 22.10
CA LEU A 898 37.75 -1.03 21.13
C LEU A 898 38.66 -0.62 19.97
N ASP A 899 38.10 -0.66 18.76
CA ASP A 899 38.74 -0.09 17.57
C ASP A 899 38.46 1.41 17.63
N ARG A 900 39.53 2.22 17.72
CA ARG A 900 39.43 3.68 17.84
C ARG A 900 39.29 4.39 16.49
N ASP A 901 39.55 3.67 15.40
CA ASP A 901 39.44 4.19 14.04
C ASP A 901 38.05 3.90 13.42
N SER A 902 37.14 3.27 14.19
CA SER A 902 35.83 2.77 13.73
C SER A 902 34.66 3.73 13.93
#